data_AF-A0A933KIX3-F1
#
_entry.id   AF-A0A933KIX3-F1
#
_cell.length_a   1.000
_cell.length_b   1.000
_cell.length_c   1.000
_cell.angle_alpha   90.00
_cell.angle_beta   90.00
_cell.angle_gamma   90.00
#
_symmetry.space_group_name_H-M   'P 1'
#
loop_
_entity.id
_entity.type
_entity.pdbx_description
1 polymer ?
#
loop_
_entity_poly.entity_id
_entity_poly.type
_entity_poly.pdbx_seq_one_letter_code
_entity_poly.pdbx_strand_id
1 'polypeptide(L)'
;MISYDAVEETRTLREAVRDFPIEWFEENEWEVLRDALADLAWLAAGAALTLAVPSLWVCLPVWLVMAARIHALANLMHNLGHLRRSRQRPWRRLMLDAIVCWPILMNVDYYAYAHALHHQGSNIPGKDPYFLPPNRQSVPSFVGGVLFFTAFLPVWLVLRLALYPAAAVLPPLRRVHVKFFSQFGAAPQLDDPRRLREGEKIWKYGLGTSAFWYAVVALVVTSGRWAEFLWALGAPMIASATIGYVRLLCDHIYEEARNNTIAEQLAGCTNIEAPLWQELFLAPHGAGYHGMHHVAPGVGHRYWKAAHERLKATGSKLYAATIYPGYGAVFGKLIRDQIAWTRARSAAPTALVEGEVGPEQDLAASDSQAPAGYHFVQRSLAEICEASRQNAFDIESIPWAQPDPQKNHAPESMAHLPFTAVWSELTPEEKLTYNHAHADGVCEQFMFLEDGLFVRALRAFLKKGGTKLGPEMREACEFFIDEEIKHSQMFRRLLLHSRPEVYEKQTYDVYRLSAAEEKFMDVSTQNPEMFIWWIWVATLFEEKTLDFHKKHQAVRDQLDGVYQAVHRFHAMDELRHFQMDHHFLELLWAPAPAWKKTLNAKIFERIMWSFAHPRRTVRAAVDTLVARHQRLLPMRDRILREGMAVSSSRAWHEATYSRATLPETFALFDRFPEMHGMSRVLPLYQPRTPAELEVAAG
;
A
#
# COMPACT_ATOMS: atom_id res chain seq x y z
N MET A 1 24.05 -1.89 -4.25
CA MET A 1 25.35 -2.42 -3.77
C MET A 1 25.53 -1.92 -2.35
N ILE A 2 25.79 -2.80 -1.39
CA ILE A 2 26.20 -2.40 -0.03
C ILE A 2 27.65 -1.90 -0.17
N SER A 3 27.95 -0.68 0.30
CA SER A 3 29.32 -0.16 0.21
C SER A 3 30.27 -1.07 1.00
N TYR A 4 31.51 -1.22 0.52
CA TYR A 4 32.56 -2.01 1.18
C TYR A 4 32.70 -1.65 2.67
N ASP A 5 32.55 -0.35 3.00
CA ASP A 5 32.57 0.18 4.36
C ASP A 5 31.49 -0.42 5.28
N ALA A 6 30.26 -0.62 4.79
CA ALA A 6 29.16 -1.14 5.61
C ALA A 6 29.33 -2.63 5.98
N VAL A 7 30.02 -3.40 5.13
CA VAL A 7 30.36 -4.81 5.42
C VAL A 7 31.40 -4.88 6.54
N GLU A 8 32.41 -4.02 6.47
CA GLU A 8 33.47 -3.95 7.48
C GLU A 8 32.93 -3.48 8.83
N GLU A 9 32.11 -2.43 8.86
CA GLU A 9 31.49 -1.95 10.11
C GLU A 9 30.57 -3.01 10.73
N THR A 10 29.84 -3.76 9.90
CA THR A 10 29.02 -4.89 10.38
C THR A 10 29.89 -6.00 10.99
N ARG A 11 31.08 -6.25 10.43
CA ARG A 11 32.03 -7.24 10.95
C ARG A 11 32.55 -6.79 12.33
N THR A 12 32.99 -5.54 12.46
CA THR A 12 33.48 -4.98 13.73
C THR A 12 32.44 -5.12 14.84
N LEU A 13 31.17 -4.80 14.55
CA LEU A 13 30.09 -4.94 15.54
C LEU A 13 29.86 -6.40 15.94
N ARG A 14 29.90 -7.34 15.00
CA ARG A 14 29.75 -8.78 15.31
C ARG A 14 30.91 -9.31 16.14
N GLU A 15 32.13 -8.86 15.89
CA GLU A 15 33.30 -9.22 16.70
C GLU A 15 33.16 -8.68 18.12
N ALA A 16 32.76 -7.41 18.28
CA ALA A 16 32.51 -6.83 19.60
C ALA A 16 31.44 -7.59 20.41
N VAL A 17 30.38 -8.07 19.75
CA VAL A 17 29.34 -8.91 20.39
C VAL A 17 29.88 -10.27 20.80
N ARG A 18 30.81 -10.86 20.04
CA ARG A 18 31.45 -12.15 20.44
C ARG A 18 32.28 -12.00 21.71
N ASP A 19 32.81 -10.82 21.97
CA ASP A 19 33.59 -10.52 23.17
C ASP A 19 32.73 -10.11 24.38
N PHE A 20 31.40 -10.13 24.24
CA PHE A 20 30.51 -9.89 25.38
C PHE A 20 30.55 -11.05 26.38
N PRO A 21 30.50 -10.76 27.69
CA PRO A 21 30.44 -11.80 28.71
C PRO A 21 29.23 -12.72 28.51
N ILE A 22 29.42 -14.03 28.63
CA ILE A 22 28.36 -15.02 28.37
C ILE A 22 27.17 -14.86 29.34
N GLU A 23 27.44 -14.41 30.57
CA GLU A 23 26.44 -14.10 31.58
C GLU A 23 25.44 -13.02 31.13
N TRP A 24 25.81 -12.16 30.17
CA TRP A 24 24.90 -11.18 29.60
C TRP A 24 23.82 -11.83 28.74
N PHE A 25 24.09 -13.00 28.14
CA PHE A 25 23.14 -13.77 27.32
C PHE A 25 22.37 -14.83 28.11
N GLU A 26 22.80 -15.11 29.34
CA GLU A 26 22.20 -16.11 30.24
C GLU A 26 21.46 -15.49 31.42
N GLU A 27 20.78 -14.35 31.20
CA GLU A 27 20.09 -13.63 32.26
C GLU A 27 19.18 -14.54 33.10
N ASN A 28 19.30 -14.38 34.42
CA ASN A 28 18.62 -15.21 35.39
C ASN A 28 17.13 -14.87 35.45
N GLU A 29 16.27 -15.87 35.29
CA GLU A 29 14.80 -15.72 35.38
C GLU A 29 14.34 -15.11 36.71
N TRP A 30 15.08 -15.35 37.80
CA TRP A 30 14.78 -14.76 39.11
C TRP A 30 15.02 -13.26 39.17
N GLU A 31 15.95 -12.77 38.35
CA GLU A 31 16.24 -11.35 38.22
C GLU A 31 15.10 -10.63 37.50
N VAL A 32 14.62 -11.21 36.39
CA VAL A 32 13.42 -10.72 35.69
C VAL A 32 12.19 -10.77 36.61
N LEU A 33 12.03 -11.85 37.38
CA LEU A 33 10.94 -11.96 38.35
C LEU A 33 11.00 -10.85 39.40
N ARG A 34 12.18 -10.59 39.97
CA ARG A 34 12.38 -9.55 40.98
C ARG A 34 11.96 -8.18 40.45
N ASP A 35 12.39 -7.85 39.23
CA ASP A 35 12.09 -6.54 38.64
C ASP A 35 10.60 -6.42 38.28
N ALA A 36 9.98 -7.50 37.79
CA ALA A 36 8.54 -7.56 37.57
C ALA A 36 7.72 -7.40 38.86
N LEU A 37 8.13 -8.05 39.96
CA LEU A 37 7.48 -7.92 41.26
C LEU A 37 7.62 -6.50 41.82
N ALA A 38 8.75 -5.84 41.57
CA ALA A 38 8.93 -4.44 41.94
C ALA A 38 7.96 -3.53 41.16
N ASP A 39 7.82 -3.71 39.85
CA ASP A 39 6.86 -2.97 39.04
C ASP A 39 5.41 -3.23 39.49
N LEU A 40 5.04 -4.49 39.79
CA LEU A 40 3.72 -4.84 40.33
C LEU A 40 3.45 -4.23 41.72
N ALA A 41 4.45 -4.14 42.59
CA ALA A 41 4.32 -3.50 43.89
C ALA A 41 4.02 -1.99 43.75
N TRP A 42 4.67 -1.31 42.79
CA TRP A 42 4.34 0.07 42.45
C TRP A 42 2.91 0.22 41.94
N LEU A 43 2.43 -0.72 41.12
CA LEU A 43 1.04 -0.72 40.63
C LEU A 43 0.03 -0.90 41.77
N ALA A 44 0.28 -1.84 42.69
CA ALA A 44 -0.57 -2.05 43.85
C ALA A 44 -0.59 -0.81 44.78
N ALA A 45 0.57 -0.21 45.04
CA ALA A 45 0.67 1.00 45.86
C ALA A 45 -0.05 2.20 45.20
N GLY A 46 0.12 2.39 43.89
CA GLY A 46 -0.56 3.44 43.13
C GLY A 46 -2.07 3.26 43.10
N ALA A 47 -2.54 2.02 42.88
CA ALA A 47 -3.96 1.69 42.93
C ALA A 47 -4.55 1.97 44.33
N ALA A 48 -3.88 1.53 45.40
CA ALA A 48 -4.32 1.81 46.76
C ALA A 48 -4.37 3.31 47.06
N LEU A 49 -3.37 4.07 46.64
CA LEU A 49 -3.31 5.53 46.85
C LEU A 49 -4.41 6.26 46.07
N THR A 50 -4.64 5.93 44.80
CA THR A 50 -5.68 6.57 43.97
C THR A 50 -7.10 6.27 44.46
N LEU A 51 -7.31 5.12 45.10
CA LEU A 51 -8.57 4.76 45.75
C LEU A 51 -8.73 5.43 47.12
N ALA A 52 -7.66 5.56 47.90
CA ALA A 52 -7.69 6.21 49.21
C ALA A 52 -7.85 7.74 49.08
N VAL A 53 -7.29 8.33 48.02
CA VAL A 53 -7.30 9.78 47.77
C VAL A 53 -7.77 10.06 46.33
N PRO A 54 -9.10 10.04 46.06
CA PRO A 54 -9.67 10.21 44.73
C PRO A 54 -9.68 11.68 44.29
N SER A 55 -8.51 12.31 44.30
CA SER A 55 -8.28 13.69 43.84
C SER A 55 -7.49 13.66 42.55
N LEU A 56 -7.95 14.35 41.51
CA LEU A 56 -7.24 14.41 40.22
C LEU A 56 -5.79 14.90 40.35
N TRP A 57 -5.51 15.79 41.29
CA TRP A 57 -4.15 16.28 41.55
C TRP A 57 -3.20 15.19 42.07
N VAL A 58 -3.73 14.19 42.77
CA VAL A 58 -2.98 13.02 43.24
C VAL A 58 -3.02 11.92 42.17
N CYS A 59 -4.19 11.65 41.60
CA CYS A 59 -4.38 10.56 40.67
C CYS A 59 -3.63 10.74 39.35
N LEU A 60 -3.58 11.94 38.76
CA LEU A 60 -2.87 12.16 37.49
C LEU A 60 -1.38 11.78 37.53
N PRO A 61 -0.55 12.29 38.47
CA PRO A 61 0.85 11.89 38.55
C PRO A 61 1.01 10.43 38.94
N VAL A 62 0.15 9.89 39.82
CA VAL A 62 0.20 8.47 40.19
C VAL A 62 -0.13 7.57 39.01
N TRP A 63 -1.15 7.91 38.22
CA TRP A 63 -1.52 7.19 37.00
C TRP A 63 -0.40 7.22 35.96
N LEU A 64 0.35 8.33 35.84
CA LEU A 64 1.50 8.42 34.95
C LEU A 64 2.63 7.46 35.39
N VAL A 65 2.91 7.39 36.70
CA VAL A 65 3.87 6.43 37.25
C VAL A 65 3.40 5.00 37.00
N MET A 66 2.14 4.70 37.32
CA MET A 66 1.55 3.38 37.06
C MET A 66 1.61 3.01 35.58
N ALA A 67 1.28 3.93 34.68
CA ALA A 67 1.34 3.71 33.25
C ALA A 67 2.75 3.34 32.77
N ALA A 68 3.78 4.02 33.28
CA ALA A 68 5.17 3.67 33.02
C ALA A 68 5.56 2.30 33.59
N ARG A 69 5.02 1.89 34.75
CA ARG A 69 5.26 0.55 35.32
C ARG A 69 4.55 -0.56 34.55
N ILE A 70 3.33 -0.32 34.05
CA ILE A 70 2.64 -1.25 33.13
C ILE A 70 3.48 -1.41 31.85
N HIS A 71 4.02 -0.30 31.33
CA HIS A 71 4.90 -0.34 30.16
C HIS A 71 6.23 -1.06 30.47
N ALA A 72 6.76 -0.93 31.69
CA ALA A 72 7.93 -1.67 32.14
C ALA A 72 7.73 -3.19 32.07
N LEU A 73 6.55 -3.70 32.46
CA LEU A 73 6.21 -5.11 32.27
C LEU A 73 6.21 -5.52 30.78
N ALA A 74 5.75 -4.65 29.88
CA ALA A 74 5.83 -4.91 28.44
C ALA A 74 7.27 -4.98 27.93
N ASN A 75 8.19 -4.17 28.48
CA ASN A 75 9.61 -4.22 28.16
C ASN A 75 10.30 -5.49 28.71
N LEU A 76 9.88 -5.96 29.88
CA LEU A 76 10.33 -7.27 30.40
C LEU A 76 9.80 -8.42 29.53
N MET A 77 8.54 -8.36 29.07
CA MET A 77 8.00 -9.32 28.10
C MET A 77 8.84 -9.34 26.81
N HIS A 78 9.24 -8.16 26.32
CA HIS A 78 10.10 -8.06 25.14
C HIS A 78 11.41 -8.84 25.32
N ASN A 79 12.07 -8.67 26.46
CA ASN A 79 13.28 -9.41 26.82
C ASN A 79 13.02 -10.93 26.99
N LEU A 80 11.93 -11.31 27.67
CA LEU A 80 11.53 -12.72 27.86
C LEU A 80 11.31 -13.47 26.54
N GLY A 81 10.97 -12.76 25.46
CA GLY A 81 10.85 -13.32 24.11
C GLY A 81 12.16 -13.94 23.60
N HIS A 82 13.31 -13.44 24.05
CA HIS A 82 14.65 -13.88 23.61
C HIS A 82 15.33 -14.88 24.55
N LEU A 83 14.95 -14.92 25.82
CA LEU A 83 15.60 -15.78 26.81
C LEU A 83 15.41 -17.28 26.53
N ARG A 84 16.42 -17.89 25.92
CA ARG A 84 16.50 -19.34 25.62
C ARG A 84 16.30 -20.21 26.86
N ARG A 85 16.84 -19.81 28.02
CA ARG A 85 16.80 -20.58 29.27
C ARG A 85 15.38 -20.76 29.81
N SER A 86 14.54 -19.73 29.67
CA SER A 86 13.12 -19.81 30.00
C SER A 86 12.37 -20.83 29.15
N ARG A 87 12.76 -20.96 27.88
CA ARG A 87 12.19 -21.93 26.94
C ARG A 87 12.48 -23.39 27.31
N GLN A 88 13.51 -23.63 28.13
CA GLN A 88 13.92 -24.96 28.57
C GLN A 88 13.28 -25.39 29.91
N ARG A 89 12.60 -24.48 30.62
CA ARG A 89 11.98 -24.73 31.94
C ARG A 89 10.51 -24.30 31.95
N PRO A 90 9.57 -25.18 31.54
CA PRO A 90 8.17 -24.82 31.29
C PRO A 90 7.45 -24.15 32.47
N TRP A 91 7.70 -24.59 33.71
CA TRP A 91 7.05 -24.00 34.89
C TRP A 91 7.56 -22.59 35.20
N ARG A 92 8.85 -22.32 34.96
CA ARG A 92 9.44 -20.98 35.16
C ARG A 92 8.95 -20.00 34.11
N ARG A 93 8.86 -20.46 32.87
CA ARG A 93 8.22 -19.74 31.77
C ARG A 93 6.78 -19.38 32.10
N LEU A 94 5.98 -20.33 32.58
CA LEU A 94 4.59 -20.09 32.95
C LEU A 94 4.49 -19.07 34.10
N MET A 95 5.34 -19.18 35.12
CA MET A 95 5.39 -18.23 36.23
C MET A 95 5.70 -16.80 35.73
N LEU A 96 6.72 -16.65 34.88
CA LEU A 96 7.09 -15.36 34.31
C LEU A 96 6.01 -14.80 33.37
N ASP A 97 5.40 -15.65 32.53
CA ASP A 97 4.26 -15.24 31.69
C ASP A 97 3.07 -14.78 32.54
N ALA A 98 2.77 -15.48 33.64
CA ALA A 98 1.68 -15.14 34.54
C ALA A 98 1.88 -13.82 35.28
N ILE A 99 3.12 -13.51 35.68
CA ILE A 99 3.45 -12.33 36.46
C ILE A 99 3.69 -11.11 35.56
N VAL A 100 4.35 -11.31 34.42
CA VAL A 100 4.73 -10.22 33.51
C VAL A 100 3.65 -9.94 32.48
N CYS A 101 3.12 -10.98 31.82
CA CYS A 101 2.35 -10.82 30.59
C CYS A 101 0.84 -10.81 30.82
N TRP A 102 0.31 -11.65 31.72
CA TRP A 102 -1.13 -11.72 31.93
C TRP A 102 -1.74 -10.39 32.42
N PRO A 103 -1.14 -9.66 33.39
CA PRO A 103 -1.67 -8.38 33.85
C PRO A 103 -1.72 -7.29 32.77
N ILE A 104 -0.96 -7.43 31.69
CA ILE A 104 -0.91 -6.46 30.58
C ILE A 104 -1.64 -6.96 29.33
N LEU A 105 -2.50 -7.99 29.47
CA LEU A 105 -3.29 -8.60 28.39
C LEU A 105 -2.45 -9.29 27.31
N MET A 106 -1.21 -9.66 27.62
CA MET A 106 -0.28 -10.27 26.67
C MET A 106 0.09 -11.70 27.03
N ASN A 107 0.83 -12.32 26.12
CA ASN A 107 1.45 -13.62 26.30
C ASN A 107 2.81 -13.60 25.58
N VAL A 108 3.83 -14.12 26.26
CA VAL A 108 5.21 -14.10 25.77
C VAL A 108 5.40 -14.89 24.48
N ASP A 109 4.66 -15.97 24.24
CA ASP A 109 4.82 -16.81 23.05
C ASP A 109 4.22 -16.15 21.81
N TYR A 110 3.06 -15.50 21.97
CA TYR A 110 2.47 -14.66 20.94
C TYR A 110 3.38 -13.50 20.56
N TYR A 111 3.91 -12.81 21.57
CA TYR A 111 4.85 -11.72 21.36
C TYR A 111 6.13 -12.20 20.68
N ALA A 112 6.77 -13.25 21.21
CA ALA A 112 8.03 -13.78 20.68
C ALA A 112 7.90 -14.26 19.23
N TYR A 113 6.71 -14.75 18.84
CA TYR A 113 6.42 -15.12 17.47
C TYR A 113 6.51 -13.92 16.52
N ALA A 114 5.75 -12.85 16.77
CA ALA A 114 5.80 -11.66 15.92
C ALA A 114 7.15 -10.95 16.01
N HIS A 115 7.75 -10.89 17.18
CA HIS A 115 9.05 -10.25 17.35
C HIS A 115 10.16 -10.99 16.59
N ALA A 116 10.13 -12.32 16.53
CA ALA A 116 11.07 -13.08 15.70
C ALA A 116 10.92 -12.74 14.21
N LEU A 117 9.69 -12.51 13.73
CA LEU A 117 9.43 -12.08 12.36
C LEU A 117 9.98 -10.68 12.07
N HIS A 118 9.88 -9.78 13.05
CA HIS A 118 10.49 -8.46 13.00
C HIS A 118 12.01 -8.56 12.85
N HIS A 119 12.71 -9.36 13.67
CA HIS A 119 14.16 -9.59 13.51
C HIS A 119 14.56 -10.22 12.16
N GLN A 120 13.69 -11.04 11.58
CA GLN A 120 13.94 -11.72 10.30
C GLN A 120 13.69 -10.84 9.06
N GLY A 121 13.05 -9.69 9.22
CA GLY A 121 12.73 -8.81 8.10
C GLY A 121 12.51 -7.36 8.53
N SER A 122 13.32 -6.88 9.48
CA SER A 122 13.14 -5.58 10.13
C SER A 122 13.19 -4.47 9.10
N ASN A 123 12.21 -3.59 9.17
CA ASN A 123 11.97 -2.50 8.23
C ASN A 123 11.84 -2.89 6.74
N ILE A 124 11.63 -4.17 6.44
CA ILE A 124 11.34 -4.60 5.06
C ILE A 124 9.82 -4.52 4.84
N PRO A 125 9.35 -3.67 3.89
CA PRO A 125 7.94 -3.61 3.53
C PRO A 125 7.42 -4.99 3.17
N GLY A 126 6.29 -5.38 3.75
CA GLY A 126 5.73 -6.70 3.44
C GLY A 126 6.44 -7.88 4.12
N LYS A 127 7.37 -7.68 5.07
CA LYS A 127 7.92 -8.75 5.94
C LYS A 127 7.90 -8.45 7.43
N ASP A 128 8.17 -7.21 7.83
CA ASP A 128 8.17 -6.76 9.22
C ASP A 128 6.73 -6.57 9.75
N PRO A 129 6.33 -7.21 10.87
CA PRO A 129 5.04 -6.96 11.49
C PRO A 129 4.87 -5.56 12.10
N TYR A 130 5.97 -4.87 12.41
CA TYR A 130 5.98 -3.58 13.08
C TYR A 130 6.22 -2.41 12.12
N PHE A 131 6.42 -2.68 10.82
CA PHE A 131 6.66 -1.65 9.83
C PHE A 131 5.38 -0.92 9.42
N LEU A 132 5.08 0.15 10.15
CA LEU A 132 3.99 1.10 9.91
C LEU A 132 4.58 2.52 9.92
N PRO A 133 5.25 2.98 8.84
CA PRO A 133 5.99 4.23 8.83
C PRO A 133 5.07 5.42 9.14
N PRO A 134 5.13 6.01 10.35
CA PRO A 134 4.28 7.13 10.73
C PRO A 134 4.65 8.40 9.97
N ASN A 135 5.90 8.49 9.51
CA ASN A 135 6.50 9.57 8.72
C ASN A 135 6.15 9.51 7.22
N ARG A 136 5.27 8.60 6.82
CA ARG A 136 4.73 8.47 5.46
C ARG A 136 3.21 8.30 5.45
N GLN A 137 2.52 8.86 6.46
CA GLN A 137 1.07 8.77 6.62
C GLN A 137 0.41 10.15 6.46
N SER A 138 -0.87 10.19 6.10
CA SER A 138 -1.63 11.44 6.20
C SER A 138 -1.82 11.84 7.67
N VAL A 139 -1.93 13.13 7.97
CA VAL A 139 -2.19 13.60 9.35
C VAL A 139 -3.43 12.93 9.97
N PRO A 140 -4.57 12.77 9.26
CA PRO A 140 -5.70 11.99 9.77
C PRO A 140 -5.38 10.52 10.08
N SER A 141 -4.57 9.86 9.24
CA SER A 141 -4.15 8.47 9.46
C SER A 141 -3.27 8.35 10.70
N PHE A 142 -2.34 9.29 10.90
CA PHE A 142 -1.48 9.35 12.07
C PHE A 142 -2.30 9.55 13.37
N VAL A 143 -3.20 10.54 13.38
CA VAL A 143 -4.11 10.81 14.51
C VAL A 143 -5.02 9.60 14.78
N GLY A 144 -5.57 8.99 13.72
CA GLY A 144 -6.35 7.76 13.83
C GLY A 144 -5.56 6.61 14.43
N GLY A 145 -4.28 6.47 14.08
CA GLY A 145 -3.36 5.52 14.69
C GLY A 145 -3.17 5.77 16.19
N VAL A 146 -2.85 7.01 16.59
CA VAL A 146 -2.71 7.40 18.00
C VAL A 146 -3.98 7.09 18.79
N LEU A 147 -5.15 7.43 18.26
CA LEU A 147 -6.45 7.17 18.90
C LEU A 147 -6.74 5.67 19.01
N PHE A 148 -6.46 4.90 17.94
CA PHE A 148 -6.59 3.45 17.94
C PHE A 148 -5.70 2.80 19.02
N PHE A 149 -4.43 3.23 19.12
CA PHE A 149 -3.51 2.73 20.14
C PHE A 149 -3.88 3.17 21.55
N THR A 150 -4.48 4.34 21.72
CA THR A 150 -4.93 4.84 23.04
C THR A 150 -6.18 4.08 23.53
N ALA A 151 -7.11 3.76 22.65
CA ALA A 151 -8.28 2.92 22.96
C ALA A 151 -7.96 1.41 22.96
N PHE A 152 -6.70 1.03 22.69
CA PHE A 152 -6.29 -0.33 22.39
C PHE A 152 -6.60 -1.28 23.53
N LEU A 153 -6.08 -1.06 24.75
CA LEU A 153 -6.17 -2.04 25.83
C LEU A 153 -7.61 -2.36 26.28
N PRO A 154 -8.55 -1.39 26.41
CA PRO A 154 -9.95 -1.70 26.69
C PRO A 154 -10.62 -2.54 25.60
N VAL A 155 -10.40 -2.20 24.33
CA VAL A 155 -10.92 -2.97 23.18
C VAL A 155 -10.27 -4.36 23.16
N TRP A 156 -8.98 -4.45 23.45
CA TRP A 156 -8.20 -5.69 23.51
C TRP A 156 -8.71 -6.64 24.59
N LEU A 157 -9.08 -6.11 25.75
CA LEU A 157 -9.71 -6.88 26.82
C LEU A 157 -11.04 -7.49 26.34
N VAL A 158 -11.94 -6.68 25.78
CA VAL A 158 -13.24 -7.16 25.27
C VAL A 158 -13.04 -8.22 24.18
N LEU A 159 -12.18 -7.94 23.20
CA LEU A 159 -11.87 -8.90 22.14
C LEU A 159 -11.26 -10.18 22.70
N ARG A 160 -10.44 -10.12 23.76
CA ARG A 160 -9.83 -11.31 24.35
C ARG A 160 -10.89 -12.19 25.02
N LEU A 161 -11.77 -11.58 25.80
CA LEU A 161 -12.87 -12.27 26.48
C LEU A 161 -13.94 -12.80 25.52
N ALA A 162 -14.06 -12.25 24.32
CA ALA A 162 -14.99 -12.76 23.30
C ALA A 162 -14.35 -13.81 22.38
N LEU A 163 -13.13 -13.56 21.90
CA LEU A 163 -12.51 -14.33 20.82
C LEU A 163 -11.84 -15.61 21.30
N TYR A 164 -11.30 -15.64 22.53
CA TYR A 164 -10.71 -16.86 23.08
C TYR A 164 -11.72 -18.03 23.20
N PRO A 165 -12.91 -17.88 23.84
CA PRO A 165 -13.89 -18.96 23.92
C PRO A 165 -14.44 -19.32 22.52
N ALA A 166 -14.64 -18.33 21.65
CA ALA A 166 -15.08 -18.56 20.28
C ALA A 166 -14.05 -19.39 19.48
N ALA A 167 -12.75 -19.12 19.64
CA ALA A 167 -11.66 -19.91 19.06
C ALA A 167 -11.56 -21.33 19.65
N ALA A 168 -11.97 -21.52 20.91
CA ALA A 168 -12.01 -22.85 21.52
C ALA A 168 -13.07 -23.73 20.84
N VAL A 169 -14.24 -23.16 20.55
CA VAL A 169 -15.40 -23.86 19.95
C VAL A 169 -15.29 -23.98 18.42
N LEU A 170 -14.88 -22.91 17.72
CA LEU A 170 -14.85 -22.83 16.26
C LEU A 170 -13.39 -22.81 15.77
N PRO A 171 -12.87 -23.93 15.21
CA PRO A 171 -11.48 -24.01 14.75
C PRO A 171 -11.03 -22.90 13.79
N PRO A 172 -11.86 -22.39 12.84
CA PRO A 172 -11.48 -21.27 12.00
C PRO A 172 -11.13 -19.99 12.78
N LEU A 173 -11.74 -19.77 13.94
CA LEU A 173 -11.50 -18.59 14.78
C LEU A 173 -10.20 -18.66 15.55
N ARG A 174 -9.53 -19.82 15.65
CA ARG A 174 -8.18 -19.93 16.24
C ARG A 174 -7.16 -19.11 15.47
N ARG A 175 -7.27 -19.12 14.14
CA ARG A 175 -6.40 -18.32 13.26
C ARG A 175 -6.64 -16.83 13.46
N VAL A 176 -7.91 -16.44 13.60
CA VAL A 176 -8.30 -15.06 13.89
C VAL A 176 -7.76 -14.63 15.25
N HIS A 177 -7.96 -15.44 16.30
CA HIS A 177 -7.44 -15.20 17.64
C HIS A 177 -5.93 -14.98 17.63
N VAL A 178 -5.18 -15.90 17.04
CA VAL A 178 -3.72 -15.80 17.01
C VAL A 178 -3.27 -14.61 16.16
N LYS A 179 -3.91 -14.36 15.02
CA LYS A 179 -3.62 -13.18 14.19
C LYS A 179 -3.76 -11.89 15.01
N PHE A 180 -4.89 -11.70 15.70
CA PHE A 180 -5.08 -10.51 16.53
C PHE A 180 -4.07 -10.45 17.68
N PHE A 181 -3.91 -11.52 18.48
CA PHE A 181 -3.14 -11.43 19.73
C PHE A 181 -1.63 -11.66 19.59
N SER A 182 -1.15 -12.17 18.45
CA SER A 182 0.29 -12.20 18.14
C SER A 182 0.77 -10.93 17.45
N GLN A 183 -0.12 -10.18 16.79
CA GLN A 183 0.24 -8.95 16.07
C GLN A 183 -0.07 -7.70 16.89
N PHE A 184 0.92 -7.19 17.60
CA PHE A 184 0.97 -5.75 17.83
C PHE A 184 1.31 -5.05 16.50
N GLY A 185 0.31 -4.76 15.67
CA GLY A 185 0.50 -4.03 14.41
C GLY A 185 -0.10 -4.72 13.18
N ALA A 186 -0.75 -3.92 12.33
CA ALA A 186 -1.61 -4.29 11.20
C ALA A 186 -0.90 -4.95 10.00
N ALA A 187 -0.14 -6.00 10.22
CA ALA A 187 0.75 -6.55 9.21
C ALA A 187 0.08 -7.64 8.34
N PRO A 188 -0.07 -7.45 7.01
CA PRO A 188 -0.72 -8.41 6.10
C PRO A 188 0.00 -9.76 5.96
N GLN A 189 1.22 -9.90 6.49
CA GLN A 189 2.12 -11.04 6.25
C GLN A 189 1.77 -12.29 7.06
N LEU A 190 0.93 -12.18 8.09
CA LEU A 190 0.37 -13.38 8.73
C LEU A 190 -0.74 -14.04 7.90
N ASP A 191 -1.09 -13.51 6.74
CA ASP A 191 -1.91 -14.26 5.78
C ASP A 191 -1.09 -15.34 5.04
N ASP A 192 0.23 -15.46 5.30
CA ASP A 192 1.04 -16.61 4.87
C ASP A 192 0.52 -17.91 5.52
N PRO A 193 0.01 -18.88 4.74
CA PRO A 193 -0.49 -20.14 5.25
C PRO A 193 0.52 -20.94 6.08
N ARG A 194 1.83 -20.75 5.89
CA ARG A 194 2.88 -21.40 6.70
C ARG A 194 2.87 -20.86 8.12
N ARG A 195 2.80 -19.53 8.25
CA ARG A 195 2.78 -18.80 9.52
C ARG A 195 1.47 -19.03 10.29
N LEU A 196 0.33 -19.10 9.58
CA LEU A 196 -0.97 -19.45 10.18
C LEU A 196 -1.00 -20.86 10.78
N ARG A 197 -0.32 -21.84 10.18
CA ARG A 197 -0.21 -23.21 10.71
C ARG A 197 0.61 -23.27 12.01
N GLU A 198 1.64 -22.45 12.13
CA GLU A 198 2.38 -22.30 13.38
C GLU A 198 1.51 -21.61 14.44
N GLY A 199 0.76 -20.59 14.03
CA GLY A 199 -0.23 -19.92 14.85
C GLY A 199 -1.27 -20.87 15.46
N GLU A 200 -1.81 -21.78 14.64
CA GLU A 200 -2.77 -22.81 15.07
C GLU A 200 -2.23 -23.75 16.16
N LYS A 201 -0.91 -23.87 16.34
CA LYS A 201 -0.33 -24.67 17.43
C LYS A 201 -0.24 -23.91 18.74
N ILE A 202 -0.12 -22.58 18.66
CA ILE A 202 0.16 -21.72 19.82
C ILE A 202 -1.09 -21.07 20.42
N TRP A 203 -2.26 -21.13 19.77
CA TRP A 203 -3.50 -20.48 20.26
C TRP A 203 -3.88 -20.82 21.72
N LYS A 204 -3.53 -22.02 22.17
CA LYS A 204 -3.77 -22.50 23.55
C LYS A 204 -2.97 -21.73 24.60
N TYR A 205 -1.88 -21.06 24.22
CA TYR A 205 -1.09 -20.23 25.14
C TYR A 205 -1.87 -18.98 25.57
N GLY A 206 -2.91 -18.58 24.83
CA GLY A 206 -3.86 -17.57 25.26
C GLY A 206 -4.71 -17.95 26.49
N LEU A 207 -4.73 -19.23 26.91
CA LEU A 207 -5.56 -19.71 28.02
C LEU A 207 -5.27 -18.98 29.32
N GLY A 208 -3.99 -18.86 29.68
CA GLY A 208 -3.55 -18.30 30.96
C GLY A 208 -4.00 -16.86 31.14
N THR A 209 -3.62 -15.99 30.20
CA THR A 209 -4.05 -14.59 30.18
C THR A 209 -5.57 -14.44 30.14
N SER A 210 -6.28 -15.28 29.36
CA SER A 210 -7.74 -15.20 29.26
C SER A 210 -8.41 -15.60 30.57
N ALA A 211 -7.97 -16.70 31.20
CA ALA A 211 -8.46 -17.14 32.50
C ALA A 211 -8.21 -16.11 33.60
N PHE A 212 -7.03 -15.47 33.61
CA PHE A 212 -6.71 -14.37 34.52
C PHE A 212 -7.72 -13.22 34.37
N TRP A 213 -7.96 -12.75 33.15
CA TRP A 213 -8.88 -11.63 32.93
C TRP A 213 -10.35 -11.99 33.11
N TYR A 214 -10.76 -13.24 32.87
CA TYR A 214 -12.08 -13.71 33.31
C TYR A 214 -12.22 -13.65 34.82
N ALA A 215 -11.21 -14.08 35.58
CA ALA A 215 -11.24 -14.01 37.04
C ALA A 215 -11.31 -12.56 37.54
N VAL A 216 -10.52 -11.65 36.95
CA VAL A 216 -10.57 -10.22 37.27
C VAL A 216 -11.94 -9.63 36.95
N VAL A 217 -12.47 -9.85 35.75
CA VAL A 217 -13.78 -9.32 35.37
C VAL A 217 -14.90 -9.92 36.22
N ALA A 218 -14.87 -11.23 36.50
CA ALA A 218 -15.83 -11.87 37.38
C ALA A 218 -15.78 -11.27 38.78
N LEU A 219 -14.60 -10.96 39.32
CA LEU A 219 -14.44 -10.30 40.61
C LEU A 219 -15.03 -8.88 40.59
N VAL A 220 -14.77 -8.09 39.54
CA VAL A 220 -15.32 -6.74 39.40
C VAL A 220 -16.84 -6.76 39.25
N VAL A 221 -17.37 -7.69 38.45
CA VAL A 221 -18.82 -7.89 38.26
C VAL A 221 -19.51 -8.28 39.55
N THR A 222 -18.99 -9.29 40.26
CA THR A 222 -19.60 -9.81 41.50
C THR A 222 -19.49 -8.83 42.66
N SER A 223 -18.45 -7.99 42.69
CA SER A 223 -18.32 -6.92 43.70
C SER A 223 -19.06 -5.63 43.36
N GLY A 224 -19.44 -5.42 42.09
CA GLY A 224 -20.09 -4.19 41.62
C GLY A 224 -19.16 -2.97 41.52
N ARG A 225 -17.84 -3.14 41.66
CA ARG A 225 -16.84 -2.06 41.83
C ARG A 225 -16.23 -1.59 40.51
N TRP A 226 -17.05 -1.40 39.49
CA TRP A 226 -16.59 -0.99 38.15
C TRP A 226 -15.91 0.39 38.15
N ALA A 227 -16.46 1.34 38.91
CA ALA A 227 -15.91 2.69 38.99
C ALA A 227 -14.50 2.68 39.59
N GLU A 228 -14.30 1.95 40.69
CA GLU A 228 -13.00 1.81 41.35
C GLU A 228 -11.99 1.07 40.48
N PHE A 229 -12.42 0.01 39.78
CA PHE A 229 -11.56 -0.71 38.85
C PHE A 229 -11.09 0.18 37.68
N LEU A 230 -12.02 0.89 37.04
CA LEU A 230 -11.70 1.78 35.93
C LEU A 230 -10.86 2.99 36.38
N TRP A 231 -11.12 3.52 37.58
CA TRP A 231 -10.35 4.60 38.18
C TRP A 231 -8.93 4.18 38.54
N ALA A 232 -8.76 3.06 39.24
CA ALA A 232 -7.46 2.63 39.72
C ALA A 232 -6.58 2.01 38.62
N LEU A 233 -7.16 1.27 37.67
CA LEU A 233 -6.41 0.52 36.66
C LEU A 233 -6.75 0.90 35.23
N GLY A 234 -8.00 1.25 34.93
CA GLY A 234 -8.42 1.61 33.57
C GLY A 234 -7.66 2.82 33.00
N ALA A 235 -7.62 3.93 33.73
CA ALA A 235 -6.90 5.13 33.30
C ALA A 235 -5.38 4.92 33.12
N PRO A 236 -4.64 4.29 34.06
CA PRO A 236 -3.23 3.93 33.86
C PRO A 236 -2.97 3.00 32.67
N MET A 237 -3.85 2.03 32.42
CA MET A 237 -3.71 1.14 31.26
C MET A 237 -3.79 1.94 29.96
N ILE A 238 -4.80 2.81 29.80
CA ILE A 238 -4.94 3.67 28.63
C ILE A 238 -3.68 4.53 28.43
N ALA A 239 -3.20 5.18 29.49
CA ALA A 239 -1.98 5.98 29.45
C ALA A 239 -0.74 5.14 29.09
N SER A 240 -0.64 3.90 29.59
CA SER A 240 0.45 2.98 29.27
C SER A 240 0.48 2.61 27.80
N ALA A 241 -0.68 2.37 27.18
CA ALA A 241 -0.79 2.08 25.75
C ALA A 241 -0.28 3.26 24.91
N THR A 242 -0.59 4.50 25.31
CA THR A 242 -0.07 5.71 24.66
C THR A 242 1.44 5.84 24.83
N ILE A 243 1.98 5.62 26.04
CA ILE A 243 3.43 5.62 26.30
C ILE A 243 4.13 4.58 25.43
N GLY A 244 3.63 3.35 25.40
CA GLY A 244 4.20 2.26 24.62
C GLY A 244 4.18 2.54 23.12
N TYR A 245 3.13 3.19 22.62
CA TYR A 245 3.06 3.64 21.23
C TYR A 245 4.12 4.71 20.93
N VAL A 246 4.25 5.74 21.78
CA VAL A 246 5.29 6.78 21.62
C VAL A 246 6.69 6.17 21.64
N ARG A 247 6.94 5.20 22.55
CA ARG A 247 8.21 4.47 22.61
C ARG A 247 8.48 3.70 21.32
N LEU A 248 7.52 2.88 20.87
CA LEU A 248 7.62 2.11 19.63
C LEU A 248 7.87 3.00 18.41
N LEU A 249 7.21 4.15 18.33
CA LEU A 249 7.44 5.13 17.27
C LEU A 249 8.87 5.65 17.27
N CYS A 250 9.49 5.82 18.44
CA CYS A 250 10.83 6.38 18.56
C CYS A 250 11.93 5.31 18.51
N ASP A 251 11.62 4.03 18.69
CA ASP A 251 12.59 2.93 18.55
C ASP A 251 13.04 2.74 17.10
N HIS A 252 12.26 3.23 16.13
CA HIS A 252 12.53 3.15 14.70
C HIS A 252 12.40 4.51 14.01
N ILE A 253 13.19 4.71 12.95
CA ILE A 253 13.03 5.84 12.01
C ILE A 253 12.48 5.39 10.65
N TYR A 254 12.07 4.12 10.55
CA TYR A 254 11.30 3.51 9.46
C TYR A 254 11.92 3.68 8.06
N GLU A 255 13.24 3.63 7.98
CA GLU A 255 13.96 3.53 6.70
C GLU A 255 13.76 2.14 6.09
N GLU A 256 13.41 2.08 4.80
CA GLU A 256 13.07 0.82 4.14
C GLU A 256 14.31 -0.05 3.90
N ALA A 257 14.30 -1.25 4.45
CA ALA A 257 15.32 -2.26 4.22
C ALA A 257 14.94 -3.17 3.05
N ARG A 258 15.95 -3.75 2.38
CA ARG A 258 15.73 -4.76 1.31
C ARG A 258 16.23 -6.14 1.71
N ASN A 259 17.40 -6.23 2.34
CA ASN A 259 18.13 -7.49 2.52
C ASN A 259 18.29 -7.93 3.98
N ASN A 260 17.64 -7.25 4.93
CA ASN A 260 17.69 -7.50 6.38
C ASN A 260 19.12 -7.57 6.96
N THR A 261 20.07 -6.86 6.34
CA THR A 261 21.45 -6.79 6.83
C THR A 261 21.53 -5.98 8.11
N ILE A 262 22.52 -6.22 8.98
CA ILE A 262 22.68 -5.44 10.22
C ILE A 262 22.78 -3.94 9.92
N ALA A 263 23.44 -3.56 8.82
CA ALA A 263 23.50 -2.18 8.36
C ALA A 263 22.11 -1.59 8.07
N GLU A 264 21.28 -2.28 7.30
CA GLU A 264 19.91 -1.82 7.02
C GLU A 264 19.02 -1.83 8.26
N GLN A 265 19.19 -2.81 9.16
CA GLN A 265 18.47 -2.85 10.43
C GLN A 265 18.83 -1.64 11.30
N LEU A 266 20.11 -1.33 11.45
CA LEU A 266 20.58 -0.18 12.23
C LEU A 266 20.16 1.15 11.61
N ALA A 267 20.16 1.27 10.27
CA ALA A 267 19.68 2.46 9.58
C ALA A 267 18.21 2.79 9.93
N GLY A 268 17.39 1.78 10.20
CA GLY A 268 15.99 1.95 10.58
C GLY A 268 15.70 2.01 12.09
N CYS A 269 16.71 1.92 12.97
CA CYS A 269 16.53 1.82 14.44
C CYS A 269 17.21 2.97 15.20
N THR A 270 16.86 3.13 16.48
CA THR A 270 17.48 4.13 17.36
C THR A 270 18.05 3.53 18.65
N ASN A 271 19.07 4.17 19.20
CA ASN A 271 19.54 4.05 20.56
C ASN A 271 19.35 5.43 21.22
N ILE A 272 18.57 5.49 22.29
CA ILE A 272 18.18 6.75 22.92
C ILE A 272 18.92 6.91 24.25
N GLU A 273 19.89 7.82 24.27
CA GLU A 273 20.57 8.28 25.49
C GLU A 273 19.70 9.34 26.17
N ALA A 274 18.74 8.86 26.97
CA ALA A 274 17.70 9.68 27.57
C ALA A 274 18.09 10.19 28.98
N PRO A 275 17.60 11.38 29.39
CA PRO A 275 17.65 11.77 30.80
C PRO A 275 16.80 10.82 31.65
N LEU A 276 17.14 10.71 32.94
CA LEU A 276 16.53 9.73 33.87
C LEU A 276 14.99 9.71 33.86
N TRP A 277 14.34 10.88 33.71
CA TRP A 277 12.89 10.92 33.68
C TRP A 277 12.31 10.26 32.42
N GLN A 278 12.96 10.40 31.25
CA GLN A 278 12.54 9.71 30.03
C GLN A 278 12.82 8.21 30.12
N GLU A 279 13.96 7.82 30.69
CA GLU A 279 14.24 6.40 30.95
C GLU A 279 13.19 5.80 31.89
N LEU A 280 12.81 6.52 32.95
CA LEU A 280 11.82 6.03 33.90
C LEU A 280 10.43 5.92 33.26
N PHE A 281 9.97 6.93 32.51
CA PHE A 281 8.59 6.98 32.03
C PHE A 281 8.37 6.33 30.66
N LEU A 282 9.35 6.40 29.74
CA LEU A 282 9.22 5.94 28.36
C LEU A 282 9.97 4.64 28.09
N ALA A 283 11.17 4.47 28.65
CA ALA A 283 12.05 3.34 28.35
C ALA A 283 12.55 2.58 29.60
N PRO A 284 11.65 2.21 30.55
CA PRO A 284 12.08 1.45 31.72
C PRO A 284 12.74 0.14 31.29
N HIS A 285 13.67 -0.35 32.10
CA HIS A 285 14.48 -1.55 31.82
C HIS A 285 15.38 -1.42 30.59
N GLY A 286 15.79 -0.21 30.23
CA GLY A 286 16.77 0.06 29.16
C GLY A 286 16.19 -0.02 27.74
N ALA A 287 14.87 -0.06 27.59
CA ALA A 287 14.20 -0.31 26.32
C ALA A 287 14.49 0.72 25.21
N GLY A 288 15.14 1.84 25.54
CA GLY A 288 15.58 2.85 24.58
C GLY A 288 16.82 2.46 23.77
N TYR A 289 17.55 1.39 24.13
CA TYR A 289 18.71 0.91 23.38
C TYR A 289 18.28 -0.10 22.29
N HIS A 290 17.40 0.30 21.36
CA HIS A 290 16.79 -0.62 20.40
C HIS A 290 17.74 -1.03 19.26
N GLY A 291 18.56 -0.10 18.76
CA GLY A 291 19.61 -0.40 17.78
C GLY A 291 20.60 -1.43 18.33
N MET A 292 21.01 -1.29 19.60
CA MET A 292 21.81 -2.30 20.33
C MET A 292 21.12 -3.66 20.31
N HIS A 293 19.83 -3.68 20.63
CA HIS A 293 19.01 -4.90 20.65
C HIS A 293 19.02 -5.62 19.28
N HIS A 294 19.04 -4.91 18.16
CA HIS A 294 19.17 -5.54 16.83
C HIS A 294 20.54 -6.17 16.58
N VAL A 295 21.61 -5.59 17.11
CA VAL A 295 22.97 -6.17 17.00
C VAL A 295 23.12 -7.39 17.92
N ALA A 296 22.57 -7.32 19.13
CA ALA A 296 22.75 -8.33 20.18
C ALA A 296 21.43 -8.68 20.90
N PRO A 297 20.44 -9.30 20.21
CA PRO A 297 19.08 -9.48 20.75
C PRO A 297 18.96 -10.42 21.95
N GLY A 298 19.99 -11.24 22.18
CA GLY A 298 20.02 -12.19 23.31
C GLY A 298 20.54 -11.59 24.62
N VAL A 299 21.03 -10.35 24.62
CA VAL A 299 21.52 -9.69 25.84
C VAL A 299 20.35 -9.39 26.77
N GLY A 300 20.46 -9.77 28.04
CA GLY A 300 19.46 -9.50 29.06
C GLY A 300 19.31 -8.00 29.36
N HIS A 301 18.09 -7.59 29.71
CA HIS A 301 17.72 -6.18 29.82
C HIS A 301 18.61 -5.36 30.77
N ARG A 302 19.15 -5.98 31.83
CA ARG A 302 20.05 -5.31 32.78
C ARG A 302 21.39 -4.90 32.21
N TYR A 303 21.82 -5.59 31.15
CA TYR A 303 23.11 -5.37 30.52
C TYR A 303 23.01 -4.50 29.26
N TRP A 304 21.80 -4.07 28.86
CA TRP A 304 21.59 -3.28 27.64
C TRP A 304 22.41 -2.00 27.60
N LYS A 305 22.50 -1.26 28.72
CA LYS A 305 23.34 -0.05 28.80
C LYS A 305 24.82 -0.40 28.65
N ALA A 306 25.30 -1.43 29.34
CA ALA A 306 26.71 -1.85 29.26
C ALA A 306 27.08 -2.35 27.84
N ALA A 307 26.17 -3.10 27.20
CA ALA A 307 26.30 -3.54 25.81
C ALA A 307 26.31 -2.36 24.85
N HIS A 308 25.44 -1.38 25.05
CA HIS A 308 25.42 -0.14 24.28
C HIS A 308 26.76 0.61 24.36
N GLU A 309 27.29 0.84 25.56
CA GLU A 309 28.58 1.50 25.75
C GLU A 309 29.72 0.73 25.07
N ARG A 310 29.69 -0.62 25.12
CA ARG A 310 30.72 -1.45 24.48
C ARG A 310 30.65 -1.42 22.96
N LEU A 311 29.45 -1.41 22.36
CA LEU A 311 29.29 -1.23 20.91
C LEU A 311 29.68 0.19 20.48
N LYS A 312 29.33 1.21 21.27
CA LYS A 312 29.74 2.60 21.02
C LYS A 312 31.26 2.76 21.02
N ALA A 313 31.95 2.08 21.95
CA ALA A 313 33.41 2.09 22.05
C ALA A 313 34.15 1.48 20.84
N THR A 314 33.46 0.71 19.98
CA THR A 314 34.06 0.19 18.74
C THR A 314 34.41 1.27 17.72
N GLY A 315 33.80 2.46 17.83
CA GLY A 315 33.96 3.55 16.86
C GLY A 315 33.23 3.33 15.54
N SER A 316 32.37 2.30 15.42
CA SER A 316 31.55 2.06 14.23
C SER A 316 30.65 3.26 13.92
N LYS A 317 30.74 3.81 12.70
CA LYS A 317 29.91 4.95 12.29
C LYS A 317 28.45 4.53 12.12
N LEU A 318 28.21 3.34 11.59
CA LEU A 318 26.89 2.72 11.50
C LEU A 318 26.20 2.66 12.86
N TYR A 319 26.91 2.23 13.90
CA TYR A 319 26.33 2.20 15.25
C TYR A 319 26.14 3.59 15.82
N ALA A 320 27.12 4.49 15.67
CA ALA A 320 27.04 5.87 16.15
C ALA A 320 25.85 6.63 15.52
N ALA A 321 25.50 6.36 14.26
CA ALA A 321 24.37 6.97 13.56
C ALA A 321 23.00 6.63 14.19
N THR A 322 22.93 5.58 15.01
CA THR A 322 21.69 5.21 15.70
C THR A 322 21.47 6.01 16.99
N ILE A 323 22.46 6.77 17.48
CA ILE A 323 22.43 7.37 18.83
C ILE A 323 21.73 8.73 18.82
N TYR A 324 20.72 8.90 19.68
CA TYR A 324 19.96 10.15 19.84
C TYR A 324 19.94 10.64 21.29
N PRO A 325 20.07 11.97 21.52
CA PRO A 325 20.03 12.56 22.86
C PRO A 325 18.57 12.73 23.33
N GLY A 326 17.91 11.62 23.67
CA GLY A 326 16.54 11.58 24.18
C GLY A 326 15.44 11.49 23.11
N TYR A 327 14.23 11.18 23.58
CA TYR A 327 13.04 10.93 22.74
C TYR A 327 12.61 12.17 21.93
N GLY A 328 12.84 13.37 22.45
CA GLY A 328 12.51 14.62 21.75
C GLY A 328 13.30 14.80 20.45
N ALA A 329 14.55 14.34 20.40
CA ALA A 329 15.38 14.42 19.19
C ALA A 329 14.85 13.51 18.08
N VAL A 330 14.46 12.28 18.43
CA VAL A 330 13.85 11.33 17.49
C VAL A 330 12.50 11.83 17.02
N PHE A 331 11.63 12.27 17.94
CA PHE A 331 10.31 12.80 17.59
C PHE A 331 10.41 14.01 16.66
N GLY A 332 11.35 14.92 16.93
CA GLY A 332 11.66 16.03 16.04
C GLY A 332 12.13 15.60 14.65
N LYS A 333 12.93 14.52 14.55
CA LYS A 333 13.32 13.93 13.27
C LYS A 333 12.10 13.37 12.53
N LEU A 334 11.27 12.56 13.19
CA LEU A 334 10.07 11.98 12.59
C LEU A 334 9.10 13.06 12.07
N ILE A 335 8.92 14.15 12.82
CA ILE A 335 8.12 15.30 12.36
C ILE A 335 8.76 15.95 11.14
N ARG A 336 10.08 16.20 11.14
CA ARG A 336 10.78 16.77 9.98
C ARG A 336 10.65 15.88 8.76
N ASP A 337 10.82 14.57 8.92
CA ASP A 337 10.69 13.59 7.84
C ASP A 337 9.26 13.53 7.32
N GLN A 338 8.25 13.57 8.20
CA GLN A 338 6.84 13.65 7.83
C GLN A 338 6.52 14.94 7.07
N ILE A 339 7.05 16.09 7.52
CA ILE A 339 6.88 17.37 6.83
C ILE A 339 7.58 17.32 5.47
N ALA A 340 8.81 16.79 5.40
CA ALA A 340 9.56 16.63 4.17
C ALA A 340 8.85 15.69 3.19
N TRP A 341 8.31 14.56 3.67
CA TRP A 341 7.50 13.64 2.89
C TRP A 341 6.20 14.28 2.42
N THR A 342 5.50 15.02 3.29
CA THR A 342 4.28 15.74 2.92
C THR A 342 4.58 16.80 1.87
N ARG A 343 5.68 17.56 2.05
CA ARG A 343 6.15 18.54 1.08
C ARG A 343 6.57 17.88 -0.22
N ALA A 344 7.34 16.79 -0.20
CA ALA A 344 7.73 16.03 -1.39
C ALA A 344 6.52 15.41 -2.09
N ARG A 345 5.47 15.02 -1.36
CA ARG A 345 4.21 14.56 -1.96
C ARG A 345 3.37 15.72 -2.51
N SER A 346 3.46 16.90 -1.90
CA SER A 346 2.85 18.15 -2.37
C SER A 346 3.69 18.89 -3.43
N ALA A 347 4.95 18.48 -3.63
CA ALA A 347 5.95 19.09 -4.52
C ALA A 347 6.56 18.10 -5.52
N ALA A 348 6.12 16.83 -5.55
CA ALA A 348 6.50 15.90 -6.61
C ALA A 348 5.85 16.38 -7.91
N PRO A 349 6.70 16.90 -8.81
CA PRO A 349 7.50 16.07 -9.69
C PRO A 349 8.98 16.48 -9.67
N THR A 350 9.77 15.94 -10.60
CA THR A 350 11.04 16.54 -11.05
C THR A 350 12.28 16.29 -10.19
N ALA A 351 12.68 15.03 -9.95
CA ALA A 351 14.05 14.72 -9.49
C ALA A 351 14.50 13.29 -9.87
N LEU A 352 14.60 12.99 -11.16
CA LEU A 352 15.49 11.95 -11.71
C LEU A 352 15.94 12.40 -13.10
N VAL A 353 16.84 13.39 -13.15
CA VAL A 353 17.73 13.61 -14.29
C VAL A 353 19.06 14.01 -13.69
N GLU A 354 20.03 13.09 -13.72
CA GLU A 354 21.47 13.35 -13.78
C GLU A 354 22.17 11.98 -13.82
N GLY A 355 22.23 11.43 -15.04
CA GLY A 355 23.04 10.26 -15.39
C GLY A 355 23.53 10.49 -16.81
N GLU A 356 24.85 10.48 -17.00
CA GLU A 356 25.55 10.91 -18.21
C GLU A 356 25.10 10.16 -19.47
N VAL A 357 24.97 10.94 -20.56
CA VAL A 357 24.58 10.53 -21.90
C VAL A 357 25.67 9.66 -22.53
N GLY A 358 25.34 8.40 -22.83
CA GLY A 358 26.09 7.55 -23.76
C GLY A 358 25.78 7.92 -25.22
N PRO A 359 26.68 7.65 -26.19
CA PRO A 359 26.58 8.22 -27.52
C PRO A 359 25.40 7.66 -28.32
N GLU A 360 24.75 8.57 -29.05
CA GLU A 360 23.67 8.34 -30.02
C GLU A 360 23.94 7.11 -30.89
N GLN A 361 22.95 6.20 -30.94
CA GLN A 361 22.82 5.25 -32.04
C GLN A 361 21.58 5.64 -32.87
N ASP A 362 21.81 5.68 -34.18
CA ASP A 362 20.88 6.06 -35.26
C ASP A 362 19.47 5.48 -35.10
N LEU A 363 18.47 6.37 -34.94
CA LEU A 363 17.04 6.06 -34.86
C LEU A 363 16.30 6.14 -36.22
N ALA A 364 17.02 6.16 -37.34
CA ALA A 364 16.39 6.24 -38.67
C ALA A 364 15.79 4.90 -39.18
N ALA A 365 15.88 3.79 -38.42
CA ALA A 365 15.48 2.46 -38.88
C ALA A 365 14.16 1.91 -38.29
N SER A 366 13.48 2.63 -37.40
CA SER A 366 12.30 2.10 -36.68
C SER A 366 10.93 2.44 -37.29
N ASP A 367 10.88 3.05 -38.48
CA ASP A 367 9.65 3.59 -39.06
C ASP A 367 8.66 2.54 -39.60
N SER A 368 8.94 1.24 -39.43
CA SER A 368 8.22 0.16 -40.11
C SER A 368 7.56 -0.92 -39.23
N GLN A 369 7.35 -0.71 -37.92
CA GLN A 369 6.89 -1.80 -37.04
C GLN A 369 5.51 -1.67 -36.36
N ALA A 370 4.72 -0.62 -36.63
CA ALA A 370 3.31 -0.62 -36.26
C ALA A 370 2.45 -0.94 -37.50
N PRO A 371 1.75 -2.09 -37.57
CA PRO A 371 1.02 -2.49 -38.77
C PRO A 371 -0.22 -1.59 -38.99
N ALA A 372 -0.33 -1.03 -40.19
CA ALA A 372 -1.56 -0.42 -40.69
C ALA A 372 -2.64 -1.52 -40.77
N GLY A 373 -3.62 -1.45 -39.85
CA GLY A 373 -4.63 -2.49 -39.66
C GLY A 373 -4.08 -3.69 -38.88
N TYR A 374 -4.26 -3.72 -37.55
CA TYR A 374 -3.93 -4.92 -36.79
C TYR A 374 -4.93 -6.04 -37.16
N HIS A 375 -4.40 -7.16 -37.65
CA HIS A 375 -5.11 -8.43 -37.66
C HIS A 375 -4.86 -9.09 -36.31
N PHE A 376 -5.91 -9.30 -35.53
CA PHE A 376 -5.78 -9.95 -34.23
C PHE A 376 -5.47 -11.44 -34.42
N VAL A 377 -4.35 -11.87 -33.85
CA VAL A 377 -3.97 -13.28 -33.77
C VAL A 377 -3.61 -13.55 -32.32
N GLN A 378 -4.32 -14.47 -31.68
CA GLN A 378 -4.03 -14.86 -30.31
C GLN A 378 -2.69 -15.60 -30.25
N ARG A 379 -1.71 -15.00 -29.55
CA ARG A 379 -0.38 -15.59 -29.34
C ARG A 379 -0.35 -16.40 -28.05
N SER A 380 0.56 -17.38 -27.99
CA SER A 380 0.90 -18.08 -26.75
C SER A 380 1.64 -17.16 -25.78
N LEU A 381 1.63 -17.49 -24.49
CA LEU A 381 2.33 -16.71 -23.45
C LEU A 381 3.84 -16.61 -23.75
N ALA A 382 4.46 -17.68 -24.26
CA ALA A 382 5.87 -17.68 -24.63
C ALA A 382 6.18 -16.69 -25.77
N GLU A 383 5.33 -16.62 -26.79
CA GLU A 383 5.46 -15.65 -27.89
C GLU A 383 5.24 -14.21 -27.41
N ILE A 384 4.34 -14.00 -26.44
CA ILE A 384 4.13 -12.68 -25.81
C ILE A 384 5.37 -12.25 -25.02
N CYS A 385 5.92 -13.12 -24.17
CA CYS A 385 7.16 -12.83 -23.43
C CYS A 385 8.32 -12.53 -24.38
N GLU A 386 8.47 -13.31 -25.45
CA GLU A 386 9.54 -13.12 -26.42
C GLU A 386 9.39 -11.81 -27.17
N ALA A 387 8.18 -11.47 -27.61
CA ALA A 387 7.91 -10.20 -28.26
C ALA A 387 8.14 -9.00 -27.31
N SER A 388 7.88 -9.15 -26.01
CA SER A 388 8.13 -8.09 -25.01
C SER A 388 9.63 -7.85 -24.82
N ARG A 389 10.46 -8.91 -24.85
CA ARG A 389 11.93 -8.78 -24.85
C ARG A 389 12.45 -8.10 -26.12
N GLN A 390 11.93 -8.47 -27.28
CA GLN A 390 12.42 -7.98 -28.58
C GLN A 390 12.04 -6.52 -28.84
N ASN A 391 10.87 -6.10 -28.37
CA ASN A 391 10.34 -4.75 -28.62
C ASN A 391 10.51 -3.81 -27.42
N ALA A 392 11.36 -4.17 -26.45
CA ALA A 392 11.65 -3.33 -25.31
C ALA A 392 12.26 -2.00 -25.76
N PHE A 393 11.77 -0.90 -25.20
CA PHE A 393 12.27 0.44 -25.46
C PHE A 393 12.37 1.25 -24.16
N ASP A 394 13.27 2.23 -24.16
CA ASP A 394 13.41 3.19 -23.07
C ASP A 394 12.57 4.44 -23.36
N ILE A 395 12.03 5.07 -22.32
CA ILE A 395 11.27 6.34 -22.38
C ILE A 395 12.10 7.44 -23.06
N GLU A 396 13.42 7.44 -22.90
CA GLU A 396 14.30 8.41 -23.55
C GLU A 396 14.41 8.22 -25.07
N SER A 397 13.89 7.10 -25.62
CA SER A 397 13.80 6.87 -27.07
C SER A 397 12.70 7.71 -27.73
N ILE A 398 11.81 8.33 -26.94
CA ILE A 398 10.77 9.22 -27.43
C ILE A 398 11.40 10.58 -27.74
N PRO A 399 11.10 11.20 -28.90
CA PRO A 399 11.58 12.53 -29.26
C PRO A 399 10.87 13.60 -28.42
N TRP A 400 11.28 13.74 -27.16
CA TRP A 400 10.71 14.69 -26.22
C TRP A 400 10.95 16.13 -26.70
N ALA A 401 9.84 16.84 -26.92
CA ALA A 401 9.83 18.25 -27.28
C ALA A 401 8.67 18.96 -26.57
N GLN A 402 8.73 20.29 -26.52
CA GLN A 402 7.56 21.07 -26.10
C GLN A 402 6.45 20.91 -27.14
N PRO A 403 5.20 20.56 -26.75
CA PRO A 403 4.10 20.42 -27.68
C PRO A 403 3.87 21.70 -28.48
N ASP A 404 3.65 21.56 -29.79
CA ASP A 404 3.34 22.66 -30.69
C ASP A 404 1.94 23.23 -30.37
N PRO A 405 1.84 24.47 -29.87
CA PRO A 405 0.56 25.05 -29.47
C PRO A 405 -0.39 25.29 -30.65
N GLN A 406 0.09 25.20 -31.90
CA GLN A 406 -0.72 25.38 -33.12
C GLN A 406 -1.26 24.07 -33.69
N LYS A 407 -0.86 22.92 -33.13
CA LYS A 407 -1.33 21.61 -33.59
C LYS A 407 -2.28 20.96 -32.60
N ASN A 408 -3.09 20.04 -33.12
CA ASN A 408 -3.96 19.21 -32.29
C ASN A 408 -3.11 18.20 -31.50
N HIS A 409 -3.43 17.99 -30.24
CA HIS A 409 -2.78 16.99 -29.39
C HIS A 409 -3.48 15.62 -29.48
N ALA A 410 -4.73 15.59 -29.95
CA ALA A 410 -5.48 14.36 -30.22
C ALA A 410 -6.33 14.49 -31.51
N PRO A 411 -6.66 13.38 -32.19
CA PRO A 411 -7.62 13.39 -33.28
C PRO A 411 -8.99 13.95 -32.84
N GLU A 412 -9.58 14.86 -33.61
CA GLU A 412 -10.91 15.41 -33.30
C GLU A 412 -12.01 14.34 -33.25
N SER A 413 -11.85 13.25 -34.03
CA SER A 413 -12.75 12.11 -34.05
C SER A 413 -12.82 11.34 -32.72
N MET A 414 -11.90 11.61 -31.78
CA MET A 414 -11.87 11.02 -30.45
C MET A 414 -12.46 11.94 -29.37
N ALA A 415 -12.62 13.23 -29.67
CA ALA A 415 -13.11 14.23 -28.72
C ALA A 415 -14.65 14.32 -28.72
N HIS A 416 -15.21 15.02 -27.72
CA HIS A 416 -16.66 15.05 -27.54
C HIS A 416 -17.34 16.17 -28.33
N LEU A 417 -16.85 17.40 -28.19
CA LEU A 417 -17.49 18.55 -28.81
C LEU A 417 -17.56 18.46 -30.34
N PRO A 418 -16.63 17.85 -31.10
CA PRO A 418 -16.78 17.69 -32.55
C PRO A 418 -18.10 17.05 -33.02
N PHE A 419 -18.79 16.30 -32.15
CA PHE A 419 -20.10 15.69 -32.42
C PHE A 419 -21.30 16.56 -31.99
N THR A 420 -21.09 17.85 -31.72
CA THR A 420 -22.11 18.79 -31.21
C THR A 420 -22.30 19.99 -32.14
N ALA A 421 -23.44 20.67 -32.04
CA ALA A 421 -23.70 21.85 -32.86
C ALA A 421 -22.76 23.00 -32.50
N VAL A 422 -22.49 23.18 -31.19
CA VAL A 422 -21.63 24.26 -30.69
C VAL A 422 -20.20 24.21 -31.22
N TRP A 423 -19.71 23.05 -31.70
CA TRP A 423 -18.37 22.96 -32.32
C TRP A 423 -18.21 23.88 -33.53
N SER A 424 -19.26 24.02 -34.33
CA SER A 424 -19.26 24.88 -35.51
C SER A 424 -19.15 26.38 -35.17
N GLU A 425 -19.50 26.75 -33.94
CA GLU A 425 -19.51 28.13 -33.43
C GLU A 425 -18.18 28.52 -32.77
N LEU A 426 -17.28 27.56 -32.51
CA LEU A 426 -15.95 27.79 -31.94
C LEU A 426 -14.97 28.27 -33.02
N THR A 427 -14.14 29.24 -32.65
CA THR A 427 -13.00 29.69 -33.46
C THR A 427 -11.92 28.60 -33.52
N PRO A 428 -11.01 28.63 -34.50
CA PRO A 428 -9.89 27.68 -34.56
C PRO A 428 -9.06 27.61 -33.27
N GLU A 429 -8.79 28.74 -32.62
CA GLU A 429 -8.01 28.80 -31.37
C GLU A 429 -8.73 28.14 -30.18
N GLU A 430 -10.04 28.31 -30.10
CA GLU A 430 -10.86 27.66 -29.07
C GLU A 430 -10.97 26.15 -29.30
N LYS A 431 -11.06 25.72 -30.55
CA LYS A 431 -11.02 24.29 -30.91
C LYS A 431 -9.71 23.66 -30.48
N LEU A 432 -8.58 24.32 -30.74
CA LEU A 432 -7.26 23.89 -30.28
C LEU A 432 -7.20 23.83 -28.75
N THR A 433 -7.65 24.87 -28.07
CA THR A 433 -7.67 24.90 -26.60
C THR A 433 -8.48 23.75 -26.00
N TYR A 434 -9.64 23.45 -26.58
CA TYR A 434 -10.45 22.31 -26.19
C TYR A 434 -9.75 20.98 -26.50
N ASN A 435 -9.13 20.86 -27.68
CA ASN A 435 -8.41 19.67 -28.10
C ASN A 435 -7.26 19.35 -27.14
N HIS A 436 -6.45 20.34 -26.76
CA HIS A 436 -5.37 20.19 -25.79
C HIS A 436 -5.90 19.71 -24.44
N ALA A 437 -6.92 20.37 -23.90
CA ALA A 437 -7.49 19.99 -22.61
C ALA A 437 -8.17 18.60 -22.64
N HIS A 438 -8.72 18.20 -23.78
CA HIS A 438 -9.23 16.85 -23.99
C HIS A 438 -8.10 15.81 -24.03
N ALA A 439 -7.02 16.08 -24.77
CA ALA A 439 -5.86 15.20 -24.87
C ALA A 439 -5.18 14.99 -23.52
N ASP A 440 -5.05 16.04 -22.70
CA ASP A 440 -4.56 15.94 -21.33
C ASP A 440 -5.45 15.01 -20.48
N GLY A 441 -6.77 15.15 -20.61
CA GLY A 441 -7.73 14.28 -19.93
C GLY A 441 -7.63 12.82 -20.39
N VAL A 442 -7.29 12.56 -21.65
CA VAL A 442 -7.03 11.21 -22.18
C VAL A 442 -5.73 10.64 -21.60
N CYS A 443 -4.66 11.44 -21.49
CA CYS A 443 -3.42 11.00 -20.84
C CYS A 443 -3.65 10.64 -19.36
N GLU A 444 -4.43 11.44 -18.63
CA GLU A 444 -4.81 11.09 -17.25
C GLU A 444 -5.66 9.82 -17.17
N GLN A 445 -6.53 9.59 -18.16
CA GLN A 445 -7.33 8.37 -18.21
C GLN A 445 -6.45 7.13 -18.34
N PHE A 446 -5.44 7.18 -19.21
CA PHE A 446 -4.46 6.12 -19.37
C PHE A 446 -3.71 5.86 -18.06
N MET A 447 -3.09 6.89 -17.46
CA MET A 447 -2.42 6.76 -16.17
C MET A 447 -3.31 6.18 -15.06
N PHE A 448 -4.59 6.57 -15.04
CA PHE A 448 -5.56 6.05 -14.08
C PHE A 448 -5.85 4.56 -14.29
N LEU A 449 -5.99 4.12 -15.53
CA LEU A 449 -6.25 2.71 -15.86
C LEU A 449 -5.00 1.85 -15.59
N GLU A 450 -3.84 2.30 -16.04
CA GLU A 450 -2.58 1.57 -15.95
C GLU A 450 -2.09 1.45 -14.49
N ASP A 451 -1.66 2.55 -13.86
CA ASP A 451 -1.12 2.54 -12.49
C ASP A 451 -2.22 2.47 -11.42
N GLY A 452 -3.39 3.06 -11.69
CA GLY A 452 -4.51 3.10 -10.75
C GLY A 452 -5.33 1.81 -10.67
N LEU A 453 -5.32 0.98 -11.72
CA LEU A 453 -6.13 -0.24 -11.81
C LEU A 453 -5.30 -1.48 -12.20
N PHE A 454 -4.71 -1.52 -13.39
CA PHE A 454 -4.10 -2.74 -13.95
C PHE A 454 -2.86 -3.17 -13.18
N VAL A 455 -1.88 -2.30 -12.97
CA VAL A 455 -0.66 -2.58 -12.19
C VAL A 455 -1.00 -3.04 -10.77
N ARG A 456 -2.00 -2.42 -10.13
CA ARG A 456 -2.44 -2.82 -8.77
C ARG A 456 -3.05 -4.22 -8.78
N ALA A 457 -3.94 -4.49 -9.73
CA ALA A 457 -4.59 -5.79 -9.87
C ALA A 457 -3.57 -6.88 -10.19
N LEU A 458 -2.67 -6.66 -11.16
CA LEU A 458 -1.64 -7.62 -11.58
C LEU A 458 -0.61 -7.88 -10.48
N ARG A 459 -0.13 -6.86 -9.76
CA ARG A 459 0.77 -7.06 -8.60
C ARG A 459 0.10 -7.89 -7.52
N ALA A 460 -1.17 -7.60 -7.21
CA ALA A 460 -1.93 -8.40 -6.25
C ALA A 460 -2.18 -9.83 -6.75
N PHE A 461 -2.40 -10.00 -8.05
CA PHE A 461 -2.61 -11.29 -8.70
C PHE A 461 -1.34 -12.15 -8.63
N LEU A 462 -0.19 -11.60 -9.01
CA LEU A 462 1.12 -12.26 -8.87
C LEU A 462 1.43 -12.63 -7.42
N LYS A 463 1.19 -11.70 -6.49
CA LYS A 463 1.45 -11.91 -5.06
C LYS A 463 0.59 -13.03 -4.48
N LYS A 464 -0.67 -13.14 -4.89
CA LYS A 464 -1.63 -14.13 -4.36
C LYS A 464 -1.59 -15.47 -5.11
N GLY A 465 -1.29 -15.45 -6.41
CA GLY A 465 -1.26 -16.63 -7.29
C GLY A 465 -0.14 -17.62 -6.95
N GLY A 466 0.94 -17.19 -6.29
CA GLY A 466 1.98 -18.08 -5.76
C GLY A 466 2.57 -19.02 -6.83
N THR A 467 2.81 -20.29 -6.50
CA THR A 467 3.34 -21.32 -7.41
C THR A 467 2.28 -21.99 -8.29
N LYS A 468 1.03 -21.51 -8.29
CA LYS A 468 -0.05 -22.07 -9.13
C LYS A 468 -0.05 -21.49 -10.55
N LEU A 469 0.54 -20.32 -10.72
CA LEU A 469 0.76 -19.72 -12.04
C LEU A 469 1.99 -20.39 -12.66
N GLY A 470 1.86 -20.83 -13.92
CA GLY A 470 2.98 -21.32 -14.70
C GLY A 470 4.05 -20.23 -14.88
N PRO A 471 5.32 -20.61 -15.15
CA PRO A 471 6.41 -19.66 -15.26
C PRO A 471 6.17 -18.62 -16.38
N GLU A 472 5.57 -19.03 -17.50
CA GLU A 472 5.29 -18.13 -18.63
C GLU A 472 4.23 -17.09 -18.29
N MET A 473 3.17 -17.48 -17.55
CA MET A 473 2.13 -16.54 -17.09
C MET A 473 2.69 -15.53 -16.10
N ARG A 474 3.60 -15.96 -15.22
CA ARG A 474 4.26 -15.07 -14.27
C ARG A 474 5.14 -14.06 -15.00
N GLU A 475 5.98 -14.54 -15.90
CA GLU A 475 6.89 -13.69 -16.67
C GLU A 475 6.12 -12.69 -17.52
N ALA A 476 5.05 -13.12 -18.21
CA ALA A 476 4.20 -12.23 -18.99
C ALA A 476 3.53 -11.15 -18.12
N CYS A 477 3.05 -11.48 -16.92
CA CYS A 477 2.53 -10.49 -15.96
C CYS A 477 3.61 -9.50 -15.48
N GLU A 478 4.86 -9.95 -15.30
CA GLU A 478 5.97 -9.08 -14.91
C GLU A 478 6.30 -8.08 -16.04
N PHE A 479 6.40 -8.55 -17.29
CA PHE A 479 6.55 -7.67 -18.46
C PHE A 479 5.42 -6.66 -18.58
N PHE A 480 4.17 -7.13 -18.48
CA PHE A 480 2.99 -6.28 -18.54
C PHE A 480 3.07 -5.17 -17.48
N ILE A 481 3.37 -5.51 -16.22
CA ILE A 481 3.50 -4.52 -15.15
C ILE A 481 4.58 -3.48 -15.46
N ASP A 482 5.74 -3.92 -15.95
CA ASP A 482 6.85 -3.03 -16.26
C ASP A 482 6.53 -2.09 -17.43
N GLU A 483 5.87 -2.60 -18.47
CA GLU A 483 5.39 -1.81 -19.61
C GLU A 483 4.35 -0.78 -19.19
N GLU A 484 3.38 -1.14 -18.35
CA GLU A 484 2.34 -0.21 -17.88
C GLU A 484 2.86 0.89 -16.95
N ILE A 485 3.85 0.58 -16.11
CA ILE A 485 4.55 1.60 -15.32
C ILE A 485 5.24 2.60 -16.25
N LYS A 486 5.87 2.11 -17.31
CA LYS A 486 6.55 2.92 -18.32
C LYS A 486 5.56 3.79 -19.09
N HIS A 487 4.40 3.26 -19.48
CA HIS A 487 3.31 4.03 -20.11
C HIS A 487 2.86 5.20 -19.23
N SER A 488 2.59 4.93 -17.96
CA SER A 488 2.17 5.95 -17.00
C SER A 488 3.23 7.03 -16.78
N GLN A 489 4.51 6.67 -16.82
CA GLN A 489 5.63 7.63 -16.78
C GLN A 489 5.69 8.48 -18.05
N MET A 490 5.52 7.89 -19.23
CA MET A 490 5.48 8.60 -20.51
C MET A 490 4.34 9.64 -20.53
N PHE A 491 3.12 9.23 -20.17
CA PHE A 491 1.97 10.14 -20.12
C PHE A 491 2.16 11.22 -19.06
N ARG A 492 2.73 10.91 -17.90
CA ARG A 492 3.02 11.94 -16.89
C ARG A 492 4.04 12.95 -17.39
N ARG A 493 5.10 12.52 -18.08
CA ARG A 493 6.09 13.44 -18.67
C ARG A 493 5.46 14.32 -19.74
N LEU A 494 4.60 13.76 -20.59
CA LEU A 494 3.85 14.52 -21.59
C LEU A 494 2.95 15.59 -20.95
N LEU A 495 2.22 15.24 -19.89
CA LEU A 495 1.39 16.18 -19.13
C LEU A 495 2.18 17.31 -18.47
N LEU A 496 3.38 17.02 -17.95
CA LEU A 496 4.29 18.03 -17.41
C LEU A 496 4.79 19.01 -18.48
N HIS A 497 4.96 18.56 -19.72
CA HIS A 497 5.27 19.44 -20.84
C HIS A 497 4.06 20.24 -21.32
N SER A 498 2.87 19.62 -21.38
CA SER A 498 1.63 20.26 -21.84
C SER A 498 1.15 21.37 -20.89
N ARG A 499 1.08 21.08 -19.58
CA ARG A 499 0.51 21.98 -18.55
C ARG A 499 1.28 21.90 -17.22
N PRO A 500 2.53 22.38 -17.17
CA PRO A 500 3.36 22.33 -15.96
C PRO A 500 2.67 23.01 -14.77
N GLU A 501 1.92 24.09 -15.00
CA GLU A 501 1.27 24.87 -13.93
C GLU A 501 0.25 24.08 -13.10
N VAL A 502 -0.28 22.99 -13.68
CA VAL A 502 -1.19 22.03 -13.07
C VAL A 502 -0.40 20.81 -12.58
N TYR A 503 0.31 20.13 -13.48
CA TYR A 503 0.86 18.81 -13.20
C TYR A 503 2.14 18.83 -12.36
N GLU A 504 2.74 20.01 -12.10
CA GLU A 504 3.76 20.19 -11.05
C GLU A 504 3.19 20.17 -9.62
N LYS A 505 1.88 20.33 -9.45
CA LYS A 505 1.26 20.41 -8.11
C LYS A 505 0.49 19.16 -7.73
N GLN A 506 0.13 18.35 -8.72
CA GLN A 506 -0.77 17.21 -8.55
C GLN A 506 -0.61 16.20 -9.68
N THR A 507 -0.98 14.95 -9.42
CA THR A 507 -0.94 13.87 -10.44
C THR A 507 -2.18 13.83 -11.32
N TYR A 508 -3.36 14.08 -10.74
CA TYR A 508 -4.65 14.00 -11.46
C TYR A 508 -5.43 15.30 -11.29
N ASP A 509 -5.89 15.88 -12.39
CA ASP A 509 -6.85 16.99 -12.42
C ASP A 509 -8.27 16.49 -12.70
N VAL A 510 -8.42 15.59 -13.68
CA VAL A 510 -9.71 15.07 -14.16
C VAL A 510 -10.14 13.82 -13.38
N TYR A 511 -9.23 12.88 -13.13
CA TYR A 511 -9.56 11.56 -12.54
C TYR A 511 -9.36 11.50 -11.02
N ARG A 512 -9.94 12.45 -10.29
CA ARG A 512 -9.93 12.45 -8.82
C ARG A 512 -11.08 11.60 -8.25
N LEU A 513 -10.72 10.48 -7.63
CA LEU A 513 -11.68 9.63 -6.94
C LEU A 513 -12.11 10.23 -5.59
N SER A 514 -13.38 10.05 -5.24
CA SER A 514 -13.83 10.24 -3.86
C SER A 514 -13.25 9.15 -2.95
N ALA A 515 -13.20 9.39 -1.64
CA ALA A 515 -12.68 8.41 -0.67
C ALA A 515 -13.41 7.05 -0.73
N ALA A 516 -14.71 7.05 -1.08
CA ALA A 516 -15.48 5.82 -1.24
C ALA A 516 -15.10 5.07 -2.53
N GLU A 517 -14.91 5.78 -3.64
CA GLU A 517 -14.43 5.20 -4.90
C GLU A 517 -12.99 4.68 -4.75
N GLU A 518 -12.11 5.43 -4.10
CA GLU A 518 -10.73 5.02 -3.81
C GLU A 518 -10.71 3.75 -2.95
N LYS A 519 -11.54 3.68 -1.90
CA LYS A 519 -11.66 2.48 -1.07
C LYS A 519 -12.18 1.28 -1.85
N PHE A 520 -13.17 1.47 -2.72
CA PHE A 520 -13.69 0.42 -3.59
C PHE A 520 -12.61 -0.09 -4.56
N MET A 521 -11.87 0.82 -5.19
CA MET A 521 -10.76 0.49 -6.10
C MET A 521 -9.65 -0.27 -5.36
N ASP A 522 -9.26 0.16 -4.17
CA ASP A 522 -8.26 -0.54 -3.35
C ASP A 522 -8.71 -1.95 -2.98
N VAL A 523 -9.95 -2.12 -2.50
CA VAL A 523 -10.45 -3.44 -2.09
C VAL A 523 -10.56 -4.38 -3.29
N SER A 524 -11.05 -3.89 -4.44
CA SER A 524 -11.24 -4.70 -5.64
C SER A 524 -9.90 -5.11 -6.27
N THR A 525 -8.98 -4.17 -6.48
CA THR A 525 -7.65 -4.44 -7.04
C THR A 525 -6.78 -5.31 -6.14
N GLN A 526 -6.91 -5.20 -4.82
CA GLN A 526 -6.21 -6.10 -3.89
C GLN A 526 -6.77 -7.52 -3.91
N ASN A 527 -7.97 -7.76 -4.45
CA ASN A 527 -8.62 -9.06 -4.53
C ASN A 527 -8.98 -9.42 -5.98
N PRO A 528 -8.00 -9.48 -6.89
CA PRO A 528 -8.23 -9.56 -8.34
C PRO A 528 -8.85 -10.88 -8.78
N GLU A 529 -8.68 -11.95 -7.99
CA GLU A 529 -9.36 -13.23 -8.23
C GLU A 529 -10.84 -13.21 -7.84
N MET A 530 -11.29 -12.33 -6.94
CA MET A 530 -12.72 -12.20 -6.61
C MET A 530 -13.41 -11.21 -7.56
N PHE A 531 -12.75 -10.08 -7.79
CA PHE A 531 -13.24 -8.96 -8.57
C PHE A 531 -12.65 -8.97 -9.99
N ILE A 532 -12.94 -10.01 -10.76
CA ILE A 532 -12.42 -10.24 -12.12
C ILE A 532 -12.97 -9.27 -13.19
N TRP A 533 -13.68 -8.21 -12.81
CA TRP A 533 -14.17 -7.18 -13.75
C TRP A 533 -13.04 -6.34 -14.35
N TRP A 534 -11.87 -6.26 -13.69
CA TRP A 534 -10.73 -5.48 -14.17
C TRP A 534 -10.21 -5.99 -15.52
N ILE A 535 -10.32 -7.30 -15.77
CA ILE A 535 -9.94 -7.93 -17.05
C ILE A 535 -10.77 -7.33 -18.18
N TRP A 536 -12.08 -7.17 -18.00
CA TRP A 536 -12.93 -6.57 -19.02
C TRP A 536 -12.66 -5.08 -19.26
N VAL A 537 -12.20 -4.37 -18.23
CA VAL A 537 -11.77 -2.98 -18.40
C VAL A 537 -10.48 -2.93 -19.20
N ALA A 538 -9.50 -3.77 -18.86
CA ALA A 538 -8.25 -3.93 -19.62
C ALA A 538 -8.54 -4.25 -21.09
N THR A 539 -9.35 -5.28 -21.33
CA THR A 539 -9.62 -5.82 -22.67
C THR A 539 -10.22 -4.74 -23.57
N LEU A 540 -11.22 -4.01 -23.06
CA LEU A 540 -11.86 -2.95 -23.83
C LEU A 540 -10.92 -1.77 -24.07
N PHE A 541 -10.14 -1.35 -23.07
CA PHE A 541 -9.32 -0.15 -23.17
C PHE A 541 -8.03 -0.38 -23.96
N GLU A 542 -7.42 -1.56 -23.89
CA GLU A 542 -6.24 -1.91 -24.68
C GLU A 542 -6.59 -1.98 -26.18
N GLU A 543 -7.70 -2.64 -26.54
CA GLU A 543 -8.17 -2.63 -27.94
C GLU A 543 -8.51 -1.20 -28.41
N LYS A 544 -9.10 -0.41 -27.50
CA LYS A 544 -9.38 1.00 -27.76
C LYS A 544 -8.10 1.81 -27.99
N THR A 545 -7.01 1.52 -27.30
CA THR A 545 -5.70 2.16 -27.54
C THR A 545 -5.19 1.85 -28.95
N LEU A 546 -5.40 0.63 -29.45
CA LEU A 546 -5.06 0.27 -30.83
C LEU A 546 -5.87 1.07 -31.86
N ASP A 547 -7.17 1.26 -31.62
CA ASP A 547 -8.01 2.15 -32.44
C ASP A 547 -7.57 3.63 -32.35
N PHE A 548 -7.16 4.08 -31.16
CA PHE A 548 -6.59 5.41 -30.98
C PHE A 548 -5.35 5.58 -31.84
N HIS A 549 -4.43 4.62 -31.84
CA HIS A 549 -3.25 4.67 -32.67
C HIS A 549 -3.58 4.76 -34.17
N LYS A 550 -4.54 3.97 -34.66
CA LYS A 550 -5.02 4.05 -36.06
C LYS A 550 -5.49 5.46 -36.41
N LYS A 551 -6.25 6.10 -35.51
CA LYS A 551 -6.73 7.48 -35.71
C LYS A 551 -5.61 8.50 -35.68
N HIS A 552 -4.60 8.33 -34.81
CA HIS A 552 -3.42 9.19 -34.79
C HIS A 552 -2.65 9.10 -36.11
N GLN A 553 -2.46 7.89 -36.64
CA GLN A 553 -1.82 7.70 -37.95
C GLN A 553 -2.62 8.36 -39.09
N ALA A 554 -3.95 8.24 -39.08
CA ALA A 554 -4.82 8.76 -40.14
C ALA A 554 -4.78 10.29 -40.29
N VAL A 555 -4.49 11.02 -39.20
CA VAL A 555 -4.38 12.49 -39.21
C VAL A 555 -3.00 12.99 -38.74
N ARG A 556 -1.95 12.17 -38.93
CA ARG A 556 -0.59 12.42 -38.42
C ARG A 556 -0.06 13.84 -38.72
N ASP A 557 -0.32 14.37 -39.91
CA ASP A 557 0.24 15.67 -40.31
C ASP A 557 -0.40 16.85 -39.54
N GLN A 558 -1.62 16.62 -39.00
CA GLN A 558 -2.41 17.60 -38.24
C GLN A 558 -2.12 17.56 -36.73
N LEU A 559 -1.40 16.54 -36.26
CA LEU A 559 -1.13 16.33 -34.84
C LEU A 559 0.25 16.84 -34.43
N ASP A 560 0.39 17.16 -33.16
CA ASP A 560 1.66 17.44 -32.53
C ASP A 560 2.61 16.22 -32.59
N GLY A 561 3.91 16.48 -32.75
CA GLY A 561 4.92 15.44 -32.96
C GLY A 561 5.18 14.58 -31.73
N VAL A 562 5.20 15.17 -30.52
CA VAL A 562 5.47 14.42 -29.29
C VAL A 562 4.24 13.59 -28.88
N TYR A 563 3.02 14.11 -29.05
CA TYR A 563 1.79 13.33 -28.83
C TYR A 563 1.69 12.13 -29.77
N GLN A 564 2.03 12.31 -31.04
CA GLN A 564 2.11 11.19 -32.00
C GLN A 564 3.12 10.13 -31.56
N ALA A 565 4.32 10.55 -31.16
CA ALA A 565 5.36 9.63 -30.75
C ALA A 565 4.94 8.84 -29.51
N VAL A 566 4.47 9.52 -28.45
CA VAL A 566 4.04 8.87 -27.20
C VAL A 566 2.95 7.83 -27.46
N HIS A 567 1.91 8.19 -28.24
CA HIS A 567 0.84 7.23 -28.57
C HIS A 567 1.29 6.10 -29.50
N ARG A 568 2.31 6.30 -30.34
CA ARG A 568 2.94 5.22 -31.12
C ARG A 568 3.66 4.24 -30.21
N PHE A 569 4.51 4.73 -29.32
CA PHE A 569 5.27 3.90 -28.39
C PHE A 569 4.35 3.16 -27.43
N HIS A 570 3.28 3.79 -26.96
CA HIS A 570 2.24 3.12 -26.18
C HIS A 570 1.65 1.93 -26.96
N ALA A 571 1.17 2.16 -28.18
CA ALA A 571 0.53 1.12 -28.99
C ALA A 571 1.43 -0.06 -29.39
N MET A 572 2.76 0.08 -29.29
CA MET A 572 3.69 -1.02 -29.53
C MET A 572 3.52 -2.15 -28.51
N ASP A 573 3.12 -1.82 -27.29
CA ASP A 573 3.01 -2.77 -26.17
C ASP A 573 1.56 -3.24 -26.00
N GLU A 574 0.57 -2.35 -26.21
CA GLU A 574 -0.87 -2.60 -26.01
C GLU A 574 -1.44 -3.80 -26.78
N LEU A 575 -0.92 -4.12 -27.97
CA LEU A 575 -1.37 -5.32 -28.70
C LEU A 575 -1.05 -6.59 -27.93
N ARG A 576 0.10 -6.63 -27.24
CA ARG A 576 0.51 -7.76 -26.40
C ARG A 576 -0.29 -7.81 -25.11
N HIS A 577 -0.60 -6.65 -24.54
CA HIS A 577 -1.51 -6.56 -23.38
C HIS A 577 -2.88 -7.12 -23.73
N PHE A 578 -3.44 -6.71 -24.87
CA PHE A 578 -4.73 -7.22 -25.35
C PHE A 578 -4.73 -8.74 -25.58
N GLN A 579 -3.63 -9.29 -26.09
CA GLN A 579 -3.45 -10.74 -26.20
C GLN A 579 -3.32 -11.43 -24.84
N MET A 580 -2.64 -10.81 -23.88
CA MET A 580 -2.52 -11.30 -22.50
C MET A 580 -3.88 -11.35 -21.80
N ASP A 581 -4.72 -10.37 -22.06
CA ASP A 581 -6.07 -10.25 -21.54
C ASP A 581 -6.99 -11.40 -21.91
N HIS A 582 -6.89 -11.89 -23.14
CA HIS A 582 -7.55 -13.13 -23.55
C HIS A 582 -7.10 -14.34 -22.72
N HIS A 583 -5.83 -14.43 -22.34
CA HIS A 583 -5.36 -15.49 -21.43
C HIS A 583 -5.94 -15.33 -20.02
N PHE A 584 -6.09 -14.10 -19.52
CA PHE A 584 -6.76 -13.86 -18.23
C PHE A 584 -8.24 -14.24 -18.29
N LEU A 585 -8.93 -14.00 -19.40
CA LEU A 585 -10.33 -14.43 -19.59
C LEU A 585 -10.45 -15.96 -19.52
N GLU A 586 -9.58 -16.71 -20.19
CA GLU A 586 -9.58 -18.17 -20.09
C GLU A 586 -9.20 -18.68 -18.69
N LEU A 587 -8.26 -18.02 -18.03
CA LEU A 587 -7.75 -18.44 -16.73
C LEU A 587 -8.70 -18.12 -15.57
N LEU A 588 -9.33 -16.95 -15.59
CA LEU A 588 -10.07 -16.40 -14.44
C LEU A 588 -11.57 -16.23 -14.69
N TRP A 589 -11.97 -15.89 -15.92
CA TRP A 589 -13.36 -15.62 -16.25
C TRP A 589 -14.12 -16.88 -16.67
N ALA A 590 -13.64 -17.61 -17.67
CA ALA A 590 -14.28 -18.81 -18.21
C ALA A 590 -14.59 -19.87 -17.12
N PRO A 591 -13.67 -20.21 -16.20
CA PRO A 591 -13.94 -21.19 -15.14
C PRO A 591 -14.71 -20.62 -13.93
N ALA A 592 -15.01 -19.31 -13.89
CA ALA A 592 -15.69 -18.71 -12.75
C ALA A 592 -17.17 -19.15 -12.65
N PRO A 593 -17.71 -19.31 -11.43
CA PRO A 593 -19.12 -19.63 -11.24
C PRO A 593 -20.03 -18.50 -11.74
N ALA A 594 -21.22 -18.85 -12.24
CA ALA A 594 -22.15 -17.91 -12.88
C ALA A 594 -22.50 -16.68 -12.03
N TRP A 595 -22.68 -16.85 -10.71
CA TRP A 595 -22.99 -15.73 -9.80
C TRP A 595 -21.86 -14.69 -9.78
N LYS A 596 -20.60 -15.14 -9.85
CA LYS A 596 -19.42 -14.28 -9.81
C LYS A 596 -19.26 -13.54 -11.14
N LYS A 597 -19.44 -14.24 -12.27
CA LYS A 597 -19.48 -13.62 -13.60
C LYS A 597 -20.57 -12.56 -13.68
N THR A 598 -21.78 -12.87 -13.21
CA THR A 598 -22.92 -11.93 -13.22
C THR A 598 -22.65 -10.69 -12.36
N LEU A 599 -22.10 -10.87 -11.16
CA LEU A 599 -21.74 -9.75 -10.29
C LEU A 599 -20.68 -8.85 -10.95
N ASN A 600 -19.60 -9.43 -11.47
CA ASN A 600 -18.51 -8.68 -12.09
C ASN A 600 -18.96 -8.01 -13.39
N ALA A 601 -19.82 -8.65 -14.20
CA ALA A 601 -20.40 -8.06 -15.39
C ALA A 601 -21.24 -6.82 -15.06
N LYS A 602 -22.04 -6.85 -13.99
CA LYS A 602 -22.81 -5.68 -13.53
C LYS A 602 -21.92 -4.55 -13.02
N ILE A 603 -20.82 -4.88 -12.34
CA ILE A 603 -19.83 -3.88 -11.90
C ILE A 603 -19.19 -3.24 -13.14
N PHE A 604 -18.77 -4.05 -14.11
CA PHE A 604 -18.21 -3.58 -15.37
C PHE A 604 -19.20 -2.70 -16.16
N GLU A 605 -20.46 -3.12 -16.29
CA GLU A 605 -21.56 -2.32 -16.89
C GLU A 605 -21.65 -0.94 -16.22
N ARG A 606 -21.57 -0.88 -14.89
CA ARG A 606 -21.63 0.38 -14.14
C ARG A 606 -20.42 1.28 -14.36
N ILE A 607 -19.22 0.69 -14.48
CA ILE A 607 -17.97 1.41 -14.79
C ILE A 607 -18.04 1.95 -16.22
N MET A 608 -18.40 1.11 -17.19
CA MET A 608 -18.53 1.52 -18.59
C MET A 608 -19.60 2.58 -18.78
N TRP A 609 -20.67 2.59 -17.99
CA TRP A 609 -21.64 3.67 -18.02
C TRP A 609 -20.98 5.03 -17.74
N SER A 610 -20.00 5.09 -16.82
CA SER A 610 -19.26 6.33 -16.53
C SER A 610 -18.38 6.78 -17.70
N PHE A 611 -17.78 5.85 -18.45
CA PHE A 611 -16.93 6.17 -19.61
C PHE A 611 -17.73 6.48 -20.88
N ALA A 612 -18.87 5.80 -21.07
CA ALA A 612 -19.83 6.10 -22.15
C ALA A 612 -20.61 7.41 -21.91
N HIS A 613 -20.60 7.93 -20.68
CA HIS A 613 -21.18 9.23 -20.30
C HIS A 613 -20.10 10.17 -19.77
N PRO A 614 -19.28 10.79 -20.64
CA PRO A 614 -17.98 11.39 -20.31
C PRO A 614 -18.07 12.74 -19.57
N ARG A 615 -18.86 12.79 -18.48
CA ARG A 615 -19.15 14.00 -17.70
C ARG A 615 -17.91 14.65 -17.11
N ARG A 616 -16.95 13.83 -16.62
CA ARG A 616 -15.71 14.32 -15.99
C ARG A 616 -14.81 15.00 -17.04
N THR A 617 -14.47 14.28 -18.09
CA THR A 617 -13.57 14.75 -19.16
C THR A 617 -14.18 15.94 -19.92
N VAL A 618 -15.48 15.91 -20.24
CA VAL A 618 -16.18 17.04 -20.88
C VAL A 618 -16.13 18.28 -19.98
N ARG A 619 -16.45 18.13 -18.68
CA ARG A 619 -16.46 19.26 -17.76
C ARG A 619 -15.08 19.89 -17.62
N ALA A 620 -14.04 19.08 -17.39
CA ALA A 620 -12.68 19.58 -17.24
C ALA A 620 -12.17 20.31 -18.49
N ALA A 621 -12.42 19.74 -19.68
CA ALA A 621 -12.02 20.37 -20.94
C ALA A 621 -12.78 21.68 -21.21
N VAL A 622 -14.09 21.73 -20.91
CA VAL A 622 -14.90 22.93 -21.09
C VAL A 622 -14.56 24.01 -20.06
N ASP A 623 -14.26 23.64 -18.81
CA ASP A 623 -13.83 24.59 -17.78
C ASP A 623 -12.48 25.22 -18.15
N THR A 624 -11.54 24.43 -18.68
CA THR A 624 -10.27 24.94 -19.22
C THR A 624 -10.50 25.86 -20.41
N LEU A 625 -11.38 25.48 -21.33
CA LEU A 625 -11.75 26.28 -22.50
C LEU A 625 -12.31 27.65 -22.09
N VAL A 626 -13.27 27.70 -21.17
CA VAL A 626 -13.91 28.95 -20.72
C VAL A 626 -12.94 29.80 -19.90
N ALA A 627 -12.07 29.18 -19.10
CA ALA A 627 -11.04 29.90 -18.34
C ALA A 627 -10.08 30.67 -19.25
N ARG A 628 -9.65 30.06 -20.36
CA ARG A 628 -8.77 30.70 -21.36
C ARG A 628 -9.52 31.65 -22.29
N HIS A 629 -10.78 31.37 -22.61
CA HIS A 629 -11.62 32.15 -23.53
C HIS A 629 -12.87 32.69 -22.84
N GLN A 630 -12.71 33.78 -22.10
CA GLN A 630 -13.79 34.38 -21.27
C GLN A 630 -15.05 34.76 -22.07
N ARG A 631 -14.93 34.97 -23.40
CA ARG A 631 -16.10 35.23 -24.28
C ARG A 631 -17.10 34.08 -24.28
N LEU A 632 -16.66 32.85 -23.97
CA LEU A 632 -17.49 31.65 -23.96
C LEU A 632 -18.25 31.48 -22.65
N LEU A 633 -17.98 32.31 -21.63
CA LEU A 633 -18.64 32.23 -20.32
C LEU A 633 -20.18 32.26 -20.41
N PRO A 634 -20.83 33.12 -21.24
CA PRO A 634 -22.28 33.09 -21.41
C PRO A 634 -22.82 31.81 -22.07
N MET A 635 -21.98 31.11 -22.84
CA MET A 635 -22.34 29.88 -23.55
C MET A 635 -21.96 28.61 -22.77
N ARG A 636 -21.23 28.72 -21.67
CA ARG A 636 -20.67 27.59 -20.89
C ARG A 636 -21.71 26.50 -20.61
N ASP A 637 -22.88 26.87 -20.10
CA ASP A 637 -23.89 25.88 -19.73
C ASP A 637 -24.48 25.16 -20.96
N ARG A 638 -24.55 25.83 -22.12
CA ARG A 638 -24.94 25.20 -23.38
C ARG A 638 -23.86 24.23 -23.85
N ILE A 639 -22.59 24.65 -23.83
CA ILE A 639 -21.45 23.79 -24.22
C ILE A 639 -21.42 22.52 -23.35
N LEU A 640 -21.58 22.66 -22.02
CA LEU A 640 -21.63 21.52 -21.11
C LEU A 640 -22.83 20.60 -21.39
N ARG A 641 -24.02 21.16 -21.63
CA ARG A 641 -25.20 20.35 -21.94
C ARG A 641 -25.03 19.55 -23.23
N GLU A 642 -24.58 20.20 -24.31
CA GLU A 642 -24.34 19.52 -25.59
C GLU A 642 -23.21 18.49 -25.48
N GLY A 643 -22.09 18.84 -24.85
CA GLY A 643 -20.96 17.93 -24.65
C GLY A 643 -21.31 16.72 -23.77
N MET A 644 -22.20 16.85 -22.78
CA MET A 644 -22.67 15.71 -21.99
C MET A 644 -23.71 14.86 -22.74
N ALA A 645 -24.45 15.46 -23.69
CA ALA A 645 -25.45 14.76 -24.48
C ALA A 645 -24.85 13.85 -25.57
N VAL A 646 -23.54 13.92 -25.83
CA VAL A 646 -22.88 13.03 -26.82
C VAL A 646 -22.98 11.55 -26.43
N SER A 647 -23.23 11.24 -25.16
CA SER A 647 -23.50 9.87 -24.71
C SER A 647 -24.71 9.24 -25.40
N SER A 648 -25.61 10.05 -25.97
CA SER A 648 -26.76 9.61 -26.78
C SER A 648 -26.52 9.78 -28.28
N SER A 649 -25.37 10.31 -28.70
CA SER A 649 -25.02 10.52 -30.10
C SER A 649 -24.58 9.22 -30.74
N ARG A 650 -25.35 8.77 -31.74
CA ARG A 650 -25.00 7.60 -32.53
C ARG A 650 -23.64 7.75 -33.21
N ALA A 651 -23.37 8.92 -33.80
CA ALA A 651 -22.10 9.18 -34.49
C ALA A 651 -20.88 9.11 -33.55
N TRP A 652 -21.03 9.58 -32.31
CA TRP A 652 -19.97 9.46 -31.31
C TRP A 652 -19.73 8.00 -30.90
N HIS A 653 -20.79 7.22 -30.67
CA HIS A 653 -20.65 5.78 -30.42
C HIS A 653 -20.08 5.03 -31.62
N GLU A 654 -20.43 5.40 -32.86
CA GLU A 654 -19.88 4.79 -34.09
C GLU A 654 -18.36 5.01 -34.14
N ALA A 655 -17.92 6.21 -33.77
CA ALA A 655 -16.52 6.58 -33.70
C ALA A 655 -15.78 5.99 -32.49
N THR A 656 -16.44 5.49 -31.44
CA THR A 656 -15.77 5.25 -30.14
C THR A 656 -15.98 3.85 -29.57
N TYR A 657 -17.18 3.28 -29.77
CA TYR A 657 -17.66 2.01 -29.19
C TYR A 657 -18.54 1.27 -30.20
N SER A 658 -17.95 0.86 -31.33
CA SER A 658 -18.63 0.09 -32.36
C SER A 658 -17.86 -1.18 -32.73
N ARG A 659 -18.51 -2.11 -33.45
CA ARG A 659 -17.82 -3.30 -33.99
C ARG A 659 -16.70 -2.97 -34.98
N ALA A 660 -16.68 -1.74 -35.52
CA ALA A 660 -15.58 -1.29 -36.39
C ALA A 660 -14.36 -0.85 -35.58
N THR A 661 -14.56 -0.28 -34.39
CA THR A 661 -13.49 0.21 -33.53
C THR A 661 -13.02 -0.83 -32.50
N LEU A 662 -13.92 -1.70 -32.04
CA LEU A 662 -13.70 -2.74 -31.02
C LEU A 662 -14.19 -4.12 -31.49
N PRO A 663 -13.72 -4.61 -32.66
CA PRO A 663 -14.21 -5.86 -33.24
C PRO A 663 -14.02 -7.06 -32.31
N GLU A 664 -12.87 -7.20 -31.67
CA GLU A 664 -12.50 -8.36 -30.86
C GLU A 664 -13.19 -8.33 -29.50
N THR A 665 -13.22 -7.19 -28.83
CA THR A 665 -13.95 -7.03 -27.56
C THR A 665 -15.43 -7.32 -27.74
N PHE A 666 -16.06 -6.87 -28.84
CA PHE A 666 -17.48 -7.16 -29.08
C PHE A 666 -17.71 -8.62 -29.45
N ALA A 667 -16.77 -9.28 -30.12
CA ALA A 667 -16.81 -10.73 -30.34
C ALA A 667 -16.69 -11.51 -29.02
N LEU A 668 -15.83 -11.06 -28.10
CA LEU A 668 -15.76 -11.61 -26.75
C LEU A 668 -17.06 -11.38 -25.96
N PHE A 669 -17.70 -10.22 -26.08
CA PHE A 669 -18.99 -9.99 -25.44
C PHE A 669 -20.06 -10.95 -25.97
N ASP A 670 -20.08 -11.24 -27.28
CA ASP A 670 -20.99 -12.23 -27.85
C ASP A 670 -20.72 -13.66 -27.32
N ARG A 671 -19.45 -13.97 -27.03
CA ARG A 671 -19.05 -15.28 -26.50
C ARG A 671 -19.51 -15.51 -25.06
N PHE A 672 -19.59 -14.46 -24.23
CA PHE A 672 -19.94 -14.58 -22.81
C PHE A 672 -21.32 -13.97 -22.53
N PRO A 673 -22.37 -14.78 -22.29
CA PRO A 673 -23.75 -14.29 -22.11
C PRO A 673 -23.92 -13.24 -21.01
N GLU A 674 -23.08 -13.26 -19.98
CA GLU A 674 -23.10 -12.26 -18.92
C GLU A 674 -22.76 -10.85 -19.41
N MET A 675 -22.08 -10.71 -20.55
CA MET A 675 -21.73 -9.43 -21.19
C MET A 675 -22.85 -8.84 -22.05
N HIS A 676 -23.91 -9.60 -22.38
CA HIS A 676 -25.01 -9.11 -23.22
C HIS A 676 -25.73 -7.88 -22.63
N GLY A 677 -25.66 -7.70 -21.30
CA GLY A 677 -26.15 -6.51 -20.60
C GLY A 677 -25.47 -5.21 -21.03
N MET A 678 -24.27 -5.27 -21.62
CA MET A 678 -23.52 -4.12 -22.11
C MET A 678 -24.26 -3.33 -23.20
N SER A 679 -25.22 -3.94 -23.89
CA SER A 679 -26.10 -3.28 -24.88
C SER A 679 -26.90 -2.11 -24.31
N ARG A 680 -27.10 -2.07 -22.99
CA ARG A 680 -27.74 -0.94 -22.28
C ARG A 680 -26.83 0.27 -22.14
N VAL A 681 -25.52 0.07 -22.21
CA VAL A 681 -24.50 1.08 -21.97
C VAL A 681 -23.82 1.52 -23.27
N LEU A 682 -23.58 0.56 -24.17
CA LEU A 682 -23.00 0.75 -25.49
C LEU A 682 -24.08 0.49 -26.54
N PRO A 683 -24.81 1.53 -27.03
CA PRO A 683 -25.99 1.35 -27.88
C PRO A 683 -25.74 0.60 -29.19
N LEU A 684 -24.49 0.63 -29.68
CA LEU A 684 -24.07 -0.05 -30.91
C LEU A 684 -23.58 -1.48 -30.69
N TYR A 685 -23.53 -1.94 -29.44
CA TYR A 685 -23.37 -3.35 -29.13
C TYR A 685 -24.75 -4.00 -29.09
N GLN A 686 -25.08 -4.77 -30.12
CA GLN A 686 -26.20 -5.70 -30.13
C GLN A 686 -25.64 -7.12 -30.10
N PRO A 687 -25.99 -7.94 -29.08
CA PRO A 687 -25.54 -9.33 -29.00
C PRO A 687 -25.94 -10.11 -30.25
N ARG A 688 -25.01 -10.85 -30.85
CA ARG A 688 -25.33 -11.73 -31.97
C ARG A 688 -26.12 -12.94 -31.51
N THR A 689 -27.11 -13.35 -32.29
CA THR A 689 -27.82 -14.60 -32.11
C THR A 689 -26.90 -15.80 -32.42
N PRO A 690 -27.19 -17.00 -31.90
CA PRO A 690 -26.41 -18.20 -32.21
C PRO A 690 -26.26 -18.45 -33.73
N ALA A 691 -27.31 -18.18 -34.52
CA ALA A 691 -27.27 -18.31 -35.97
C ALA A 691 -26.33 -17.29 -36.65
N GLU A 692 -26.27 -16.06 -36.14
CA GLU A 692 -25.34 -15.04 -36.65
C GLU A 692 -23.88 -15.33 -36.26
N LEU A 693 -23.66 -16.03 -35.15
CA LEU A 693 -22.32 -16.48 -34.74
C LEU A 693 -21.82 -17.63 -35.61
N GLU A 694 -22.68 -18.57 -36.01
CA GLU A 694 -22.33 -19.63 -36.96
C GLU A 694 -21.96 -19.08 -38.35
N VAL A 695 -22.68 -18.06 -38.82
CA VAL A 695 -22.38 -17.38 -40.09
C VAL A 695 -21.10 -16.54 -40.01
N ALA A 696 -20.79 -15.95 -38.85
CA ALA A 696 -19.59 -15.14 -38.67
C ALA A 696 -18.30 -15.97 -38.41
N ALA A 697 -18.44 -17.24 -38.03
CA ALA A 697 -17.33 -18.15 -37.78
C ALA A 697 -16.89 -18.94 -39.03
N GLY A 698 -17.70 -18.94 -40.09
CA GLY A 698 -17.36 -19.46 -41.42
C GLY A 698 -16.80 -18.36 -42.32
#